data_AF-A0A812YCU9-F1
#
_entry.id   AF-A0A812YCU9-F1
#
_cell.length_a   1.000
_cell.length_b   1.000
_cell.length_c   1.000
_cell.angle_alpha   90.00
_cell.angle_beta   90.00
_cell.angle_gamma   90.00
#
_symmetry.space_group_name_H-M   'P 1'
#
loop_
_entity.id
_entity.type
_entity.pdbx_description
1 polymer ?
#
loop_
_entity_poly.entity_id
_entity_poly.type
_entity_poly.pdbx_seq_one_letter_code
_entity_poly.pdbx_strand_id
1 'polypeptide(L)'
;MGTAASNQDEVQEYSVKVTPELEAPPDPPVVAELVSPEATDLSGESDSEELALEGAWCQTPMPPRQQFSKESSALRSLGPAKPQSEASWLPSQSQTLGPVKGASEASWLQSETQNQSLGPKRPPSEAPSLQSLGPPTPTKPHPLMFNYSLSTTSGSGTTLRDLVVGGSAHSSERSLTKSERHNSRRYSDVDKSMVRGISLRRSLGGLGRLWRFDPSTWQPQQRGELYAMSSPAMFFNIFISHTWLTPGRWKILSLWLQCGWPFALAFWCMGVFTSFVLCAWDILPMPLSYHSTLSSETYPMGFWIVSCSTLSTFFGLMSAPYWPDRCCNDTCFIDVASIHQVDQKLMERGVYGIAGFLRISQELRILFSGPYFSRLWCIFEIAAYKKVNPSGKITFRPLLFEAVVVGLLLSAYCFCYIYLAWTAIDAFEPETTAWAYTAFASWFVPLTIASYGLRMLFRSKYNLLQELEEFDLDSVQCSKQFDRDFIHSAIVKWYGSKQAFTSYVRYGLKEELASTLFAAKLPYEYLLLIATPTISLCLEFLLASWKGGVPLEHLVSYSVVVILALGVFWIAAAVMLMIYLCDYFAPCQWGLCDHILTVIIICLVTGFVSAGTQLAAYAFDFGVEGAVLYLCASVVMAGSVKWLEGKTGRPSTPARKPGEMAG
;
A
#
# COMPACT_ATOMS: atom_id res chain seq x y z
N MET A 1 50.39 -25.94 42.77
CA MET A 1 49.44 -25.06 43.49
C MET A 1 48.49 -24.54 42.43
N GLY A 2 47.31 -25.14 42.22
CA GLY A 2 46.09 -24.83 42.96
C GLY A 2 44.97 -24.50 41.94
N THR A 3 44.01 -25.44 41.81
CA THR A 3 42.55 -25.29 41.53
C THR A 3 42.09 -24.55 40.26
N ALA A 4 41.35 -25.13 39.30
CA ALA A 4 40.06 -25.88 39.30
C ALA A 4 38.93 -25.01 38.70
N ALA A 5 38.29 -25.50 37.64
CA ALA A 5 36.83 -25.63 37.47
C ALA A 5 36.48 -25.76 35.98
N SER A 6 35.98 -26.95 35.63
CA SER A 6 35.30 -27.29 34.38
C SER A 6 33.84 -26.84 34.43
N ASN A 7 33.27 -26.47 33.29
CA ASN A 7 31.84 -26.66 33.01
C ASN A 7 31.69 -27.03 31.53
N GLN A 8 31.39 -28.31 31.29
CA GLN A 8 30.82 -28.82 30.05
C GLN A 8 29.31 -28.81 30.23
N ASP A 9 28.59 -28.07 29.39
CA ASP A 9 27.14 -28.16 29.33
C ASP A 9 26.73 -29.31 28.39
N GLU A 10 26.03 -30.24 29.00
CA GLU A 10 25.45 -31.48 28.49
C GLU A 10 24.07 -31.15 27.86
N VAL A 11 23.92 -31.39 26.56
CA VAL A 11 22.62 -31.26 25.87
C VAL A 11 21.85 -32.57 26.07
N GLN A 12 20.92 -32.57 27.02
CA GLN A 12 19.94 -33.65 27.20
C GLN A 12 18.83 -33.55 26.15
N GLU A 13 18.74 -34.60 25.34
CA GLU A 13 17.71 -34.85 24.34
C GLU A 13 16.45 -35.43 25.03
N TYR A 14 15.39 -34.63 25.14
CA TYR A 14 14.09 -35.09 25.65
C TYR A 14 13.34 -35.87 24.57
N SER A 15 13.43 -37.20 24.61
CA SER A 15 12.58 -38.11 23.85
C SER A 15 11.23 -38.31 24.56
N VAL A 16 10.18 -37.61 24.08
CA VAL A 16 8.80 -37.84 24.54
C VAL A 16 8.21 -39.05 23.83
N LYS A 17 7.99 -40.11 24.60
CA LYS A 17 7.26 -41.33 24.23
C LYS A 17 5.78 -40.99 24.03
N VAL A 18 5.25 -41.22 22.82
CA VAL A 18 3.82 -41.17 22.52
C VAL A 18 3.22 -42.56 22.72
N THR A 19 2.33 -42.72 23.69
CA THR A 19 1.41 -43.86 23.82
C THR A 19 0.06 -43.52 23.17
N PRO A 20 -0.59 -44.45 22.44
CA PRO A 20 -1.92 -44.24 21.89
C PRO A 20 -2.95 -45.02 22.71
N GLU A 21 -3.91 -44.33 23.31
CA GLU A 21 -5.25 -44.87 23.64
C GLU A 21 -6.07 -43.76 24.25
N LEU A 22 -7.08 -43.26 23.52
CA LEU A 22 -8.21 -42.60 24.15
C LEU A 22 -9.49 -43.03 23.42
N GLU A 23 -10.34 -43.67 24.21
CA GLU A 23 -11.63 -44.24 23.88
C GLU A 23 -12.60 -43.19 23.33
N ALA A 24 -13.44 -43.63 22.39
CA ALA A 24 -14.53 -42.85 21.84
C ALA A 24 -15.63 -42.59 22.89
N PRO A 25 -16.28 -41.41 22.88
CA PRO A 25 -17.43 -41.15 23.75
C PRO A 25 -18.68 -41.94 23.29
N PRO A 26 -19.57 -42.33 24.21
CA PRO A 26 -20.76 -43.11 23.89
C PRO A 26 -21.83 -42.26 23.19
N ASP A 27 -22.56 -42.91 22.28
CA ASP A 27 -23.70 -42.35 21.55
C ASP A 27 -24.81 -41.85 22.51
N PRO A 28 -25.50 -40.74 22.18
CA PRO A 28 -26.67 -40.30 22.92
C PRO A 28 -27.87 -41.23 22.64
N PRO A 29 -28.80 -41.38 23.61
CA PRO A 29 -29.90 -42.33 23.51
C PRO A 29 -30.92 -41.92 22.45
N VAL A 30 -31.30 -42.91 21.65
CA VAL A 30 -32.43 -42.90 20.73
C VAL A 30 -33.72 -42.74 21.55
N VAL A 31 -34.34 -41.56 21.46
CA VAL A 31 -35.72 -41.36 21.89
C VAL A 31 -36.61 -41.80 20.73
N ALA A 32 -37.23 -42.97 20.88
CA ALA A 32 -38.36 -43.40 20.10
C ALA A 32 -39.59 -42.62 20.59
N GLU A 33 -40.19 -41.80 19.75
CA GLU A 33 -41.51 -41.24 20.00
C GLU A 33 -42.50 -41.65 18.91
N LEU A 34 -43.67 -42.04 19.40
CA LEU A 34 -44.69 -42.83 18.74
C LEU A 34 -45.40 -42.08 17.62
N VAL A 35 -45.72 -42.87 16.60
CA VAL A 35 -46.75 -42.64 15.59
C VAL A 35 -48.13 -42.52 16.26
N SER A 36 -48.90 -41.49 15.89
CA SER A 36 -50.35 -41.54 15.83
C SER A 36 -50.84 -40.74 14.61
N PRO A 37 -51.76 -41.28 13.79
CA PRO A 37 -52.29 -40.61 12.61
C PRO A 37 -53.60 -39.89 12.94
N GLU A 38 -53.73 -38.63 12.52
CA GLU A 38 -55.05 -38.01 12.39
C GLU A 38 -55.21 -37.51 10.96
N ALA A 39 -56.21 -38.12 10.31
CA ALA A 39 -56.73 -37.75 9.02
C ALA A 39 -57.52 -36.45 9.13
N THR A 40 -57.39 -35.57 8.14
CA THR A 40 -58.51 -34.71 7.75
C THR A 40 -58.39 -34.39 6.27
N ASP A 41 -59.24 -35.06 5.50
CA ASP A 41 -59.71 -34.64 4.18
C ASP A 41 -60.23 -33.21 4.26
N LEU A 42 -59.75 -32.32 3.37
CA LEU A 42 -60.58 -31.27 2.79
C LEU A 42 -60.12 -30.99 1.35
N SER A 43 -61.00 -31.42 0.45
CA SER A 43 -61.28 -30.96 -0.91
C SER A 43 -60.90 -29.52 -1.25
N GLY A 44 -60.47 -29.30 -2.50
CA GLY A 44 -60.45 -27.97 -3.10
C GLY A 44 -59.78 -27.91 -4.47
N GLU A 45 -60.39 -28.53 -5.48
CA GLU A 45 -60.21 -28.13 -6.89
C GLU A 45 -60.60 -26.66 -7.07
N SER A 46 -59.72 -25.87 -7.66
CA SER A 46 -60.14 -24.81 -8.58
C SER A 46 -58.98 -24.45 -9.51
N ASP A 47 -59.16 -24.81 -10.77
CA ASP A 47 -58.49 -24.22 -11.92
C ASP A 47 -58.63 -22.69 -11.91
N SER A 48 -57.56 -21.98 -12.27
CA SER A 48 -57.67 -20.64 -12.84
C SER A 48 -56.48 -20.36 -13.75
N GLU A 49 -56.80 -20.35 -15.04
CA GLU A 49 -56.22 -19.53 -16.11
C GLU A 49 -55.19 -18.47 -15.69
N GLU A 50 -53.97 -18.54 -16.23
CA GLU A 50 -53.09 -17.38 -16.33
C GLU A 50 -52.85 -17.05 -17.81
N LEU A 51 -53.67 -16.10 -18.27
CA LEU A 51 -53.63 -15.49 -19.59
C LEU A 51 -52.63 -14.33 -19.57
N ALA A 52 -51.90 -14.20 -20.67
CA ALA A 52 -50.95 -13.15 -20.97
C ALA A 52 -51.54 -11.72 -20.93
N LEU A 53 -50.65 -10.73 -20.75
CA LEU A 53 -50.73 -9.24 -20.84
C LEU A 53 -50.28 -8.64 -19.50
N GLU A 54 -49.34 -7.72 -19.34
CA GLU A 54 -48.79 -6.56 -20.07
C GLU A 54 -47.41 -6.25 -19.42
N GLY A 55 -46.41 -5.62 -20.04
CA GLY A 55 -46.46 -4.28 -20.61
C GLY A 55 -46.14 -3.22 -19.54
N ALA A 56 -45.12 -2.37 -19.82
CA ALA A 56 -44.76 -1.13 -19.11
C ALA A 56 -43.93 -1.23 -17.80
N TRP A 57 -42.60 -1.16 -17.96
CA TRP A 57 -41.71 -0.73 -16.88
C TRP A 57 -41.81 0.79 -16.69
N CYS A 58 -42.30 1.19 -15.52
CA CYS A 58 -42.32 2.56 -15.03
C CYS A 58 -40.92 3.18 -14.98
N GLN A 59 -40.78 4.34 -15.62
CA GLN A 59 -39.84 5.37 -15.19
C GLN A 59 -40.33 5.95 -13.87
N THR A 60 -39.65 5.67 -12.76
CA THR A 60 -39.81 6.43 -11.52
C THR A 60 -38.67 7.45 -11.40
N PRO A 61 -38.96 8.73 -11.11
CA PRO A 61 -37.94 9.75 -10.89
C PRO A 61 -37.26 9.54 -9.53
N MET A 62 -35.93 9.71 -9.48
CA MET A 62 -35.16 9.68 -8.25
C MET A 62 -35.63 10.76 -7.26
N PRO A 63 -35.67 10.49 -5.94
CA PRO A 63 -35.86 11.53 -4.94
C PRO A 63 -34.57 12.37 -4.76
N PRO A 64 -34.70 13.65 -4.35
CA PRO A 64 -33.56 14.53 -4.20
C PRO A 64 -32.68 14.17 -3.01
N ARG A 65 -31.39 14.38 -3.23
CA ARG A 65 -30.26 14.20 -2.31
C ARG A 65 -30.48 15.02 -1.02
N GLN A 66 -30.84 14.36 0.09
CA GLN A 66 -30.89 14.99 1.41
C GLN A 66 -29.48 15.32 1.90
N GLN A 67 -29.24 16.61 2.16
CA GLN A 67 -28.11 17.12 2.92
C GLN A 67 -28.28 16.75 4.39
N PHE A 68 -27.36 15.96 4.93
CA PHE A 68 -27.23 15.76 6.37
C PHE A 68 -26.59 17.01 6.99
N SER A 69 -27.37 17.75 7.79
CA SER A 69 -26.84 18.69 8.77
C SER A 69 -27.56 18.53 10.10
N LYS A 70 -26.76 18.31 11.15
CA LYS A 70 -27.01 18.53 12.59
C LYS A 70 -28.03 17.66 13.30
N GLU A 71 -27.54 16.91 14.28
CA GLU A 71 -28.15 16.82 15.61
C GLU A 71 -27.11 16.37 16.67
N SER A 72 -26.63 17.31 17.49
CA SER A 72 -26.07 17.02 18.81
C SER A 72 -26.14 18.29 19.69
N SER A 73 -27.34 18.65 20.13
CA SER A 73 -27.52 19.73 21.12
C SER A 73 -28.77 19.49 21.96
N ALA A 74 -28.68 18.65 22.99
CA ALA A 74 -29.67 18.60 24.06
C ALA A 74 -29.02 18.14 25.37
N LEU A 75 -28.53 19.08 26.18
CA LEU A 75 -28.52 19.05 27.65
C LEU A 75 -27.76 20.26 28.22
N ARG A 76 -28.53 21.22 28.76
CA ARG A 76 -28.31 22.01 29.99
C ARG A 76 -28.96 23.39 29.87
N SER A 77 -30.20 23.47 30.31
CA SER A 77 -30.84 24.68 30.80
C SER A 77 -30.73 24.70 32.32
N LEU A 78 -30.04 25.68 32.89
CA LEU A 78 -30.27 26.27 34.22
C LEU A 78 -29.43 27.56 34.27
N GLY A 79 -30.07 28.72 34.16
CA GLY A 79 -29.47 30.01 34.59
C GLY A 79 -29.61 30.18 36.11
N PRO A 80 -29.51 31.40 36.66
CA PRO A 80 -29.02 32.67 36.09
C PRO A 80 -28.03 33.42 37.02
N ALA A 81 -27.39 34.49 36.52
CA ALA A 81 -27.18 35.76 37.25
C ALA A 81 -26.36 36.78 36.43
N LYS A 82 -26.92 37.98 36.27
CA LYS A 82 -26.20 39.24 35.96
C LYS A 82 -25.46 39.72 37.23
N PRO A 83 -24.41 40.55 37.11
CA PRO A 83 -24.64 42.00 37.24
C PRO A 83 -23.81 42.89 36.29
N GLN A 84 -24.27 44.14 36.20
CA GLN A 84 -23.65 45.32 35.58
C GLN A 84 -22.36 45.75 36.30
N SER A 85 -21.43 46.41 35.61
CA SER A 85 -21.04 47.82 35.88
C SER A 85 -19.85 48.31 35.03
N GLU A 86 -19.99 49.56 34.60
CA GLU A 86 -19.03 50.64 34.29
C GLU A 86 -17.51 50.42 34.48
N ALA A 87 -16.69 50.94 33.56
CA ALA A 87 -15.95 52.19 33.77
C ALA A 87 -14.98 52.52 32.61
N SER A 88 -14.99 53.80 32.27
CA SER A 88 -14.07 54.60 31.44
C SER A 88 -12.58 54.42 31.74
N TRP A 89 -11.69 54.71 30.77
CA TRP A 89 -10.63 55.74 30.82
C TRP A 89 -9.86 55.79 29.47
N LEU A 90 -9.86 56.98 28.84
CA LEU A 90 -8.93 57.49 27.80
C LEU A 90 -7.59 57.92 28.49
N PRO A 91 -6.48 58.33 27.80
CA PRO A 91 -6.45 59.05 26.52
C PRO A 91 -5.28 58.82 25.55
N SER A 92 -5.53 59.39 24.36
CA SER A 92 -4.66 59.84 23.26
C SER A 92 -3.24 60.32 23.59
N GLN A 93 -2.33 60.14 22.62
CA GLN A 93 -1.41 61.21 22.20
C GLN A 93 -1.12 61.16 20.70
N SER A 94 -1.03 62.35 20.12
CA SER A 94 -0.89 62.75 18.72
C SER A 94 0.52 63.31 18.45
N GLN A 95 0.74 63.71 17.18
CA GLN A 95 1.87 64.49 16.59
C GLN A 95 2.80 63.62 15.70
N THR A 96 3.21 63.99 14.48
CA THR A 96 3.13 65.26 13.72
C THR A 96 3.45 65.02 12.23
N LEU A 97 2.96 65.93 11.38
CA LEU A 97 3.16 66.02 9.92
C LEU A 97 4.50 66.68 9.51
N GLY A 98 5.00 66.34 8.31
CA GLY A 98 5.91 67.20 7.51
C GLY A 98 6.74 66.46 6.42
N PRO A 99 7.14 67.11 5.30
CA PRO A 99 6.71 66.66 3.96
C PRO A 99 7.76 66.49 2.83
N VAL A 100 7.35 65.75 1.78
CA VAL A 100 7.48 65.95 0.29
C VAL A 100 8.85 66.23 -0.38
N LYS A 101 9.19 65.38 -1.38
CA LYS A 101 9.74 65.63 -2.75
C LYS A 101 10.32 64.28 -3.27
N GLY A 102 10.29 63.83 -4.53
CA GLY A 102 9.80 64.23 -5.85
C GLY A 102 9.87 62.96 -6.74
N ALA A 103 8.94 62.74 -7.68
CA ALA A 103 9.00 63.11 -9.09
C ALA A 103 9.91 62.22 -10.00
N SER A 104 9.38 61.93 -11.19
CA SER A 104 9.94 61.25 -12.38
C SER A 104 9.88 59.72 -12.37
N GLU A 105 9.57 59.01 -13.46
CA GLU A 105 9.08 59.36 -14.79
C GLU A 105 8.56 58.05 -15.44
N ALA A 106 7.59 58.20 -16.34
CA ALA A 106 6.98 57.13 -17.11
C ALA A 106 7.71 56.91 -18.46
N SER A 107 7.28 55.85 -19.16
CA SER A 107 7.51 55.54 -20.58
C SER A 107 8.76 54.70 -20.89
N TRP A 108 8.58 53.52 -21.49
CA TRP A 108 8.46 53.32 -22.94
C TRP A 108 8.06 51.88 -23.26
N LEU A 109 7.13 51.75 -24.22
CA LEU A 109 6.70 50.53 -24.89
C LEU A 109 6.96 50.75 -26.39
N GLN A 110 7.32 49.65 -27.08
CA GLN A 110 7.22 49.36 -28.52
C GLN A 110 8.47 49.40 -29.43
N SER A 111 8.43 48.37 -30.30
CA SER A 111 9.10 48.16 -31.61
C SER A 111 10.53 47.60 -31.51
N GLU A 112 10.96 46.60 -32.29
CA GLU A 112 10.80 46.47 -33.74
C GLU A 112 10.98 45.01 -34.21
N THR A 113 10.38 44.71 -35.36
CA THR A 113 10.54 43.50 -36.18
C THR A 113 11.40 43.86 -37.37
N GLN A 114 12.45 43.10 -37.73
CA GLN A 114 12.79 42.86 -39.14
C GLN A 114 13.85 41.78 -39.41
N ASN A 115 13.55 41.01 -40.45
CA ASN A 115 14.36 40.07 -41.22
C ASN A 115 15.77 40.58 -41.60
N GLN A 116 16.72 39.65 -41.76
CA GLN A 116 17.46 39.52 -43.03
C GLN A 116 18.20 38.17 -43.16
N SER A 117 18.03 37.57 -44.34
CA SER A 117 18.76 36.44 -44.91
C SER A 117 20.15 36.83 -45.38
N LEU A 118 21.10 35.88 -45.43
CA LEU A 118 21.96 35.55 -46.60
C LEU A 118 23.03 34.50 -46.19
N GLY A 119 23.11 33.38 -46.93
CA GLY A 119 24.28 32.46 -46.91
C GLY A 119 25.47 33.05 -47.71
N PRO A 120 26.63 32.35 -47.89
CA PRO A 120 26.66 31.09 -48.66
C PRO A 120 27.82 30.06 -48.41
N LYS A 121 27.63 28.83 -48.96
CA LYS A 121 28.57 27.91 -49.69
C LYS A 121 29.79 27.18 -49.04
N ARG A 122 29.67 25.83 -49.05
CA ARG A 122 30.60 24.71 -49.49
C ARG A 122 31.91 24.43 -48.73
N PRO A 123 32.59 23.25 -48.87
CA PRO A 123 32.37 22.07 -49.78
C PRO A 123 32.38 20.67 -49.07
N PRO A 124 32.29 19.54 -49.82
CA PRO A 124 32.21 18.17 -49.29
C PRO A 124 33.53 17.38 -49.39
N SER A 125 33.75 16.45 -48.45
CA SER A 125 34.74 15.36 -48.50
C SER A 125 34.30 14.32 -47.45
N GLU A 126 34.51 13.02 -47.51
CA GLU A 126 35.03 12.04 -48.45
C GLU A 126 34.59 10.71 -47.82
N ALA A 127 34.17 9.74 -48.63
CA ALA A 127 33.92 8.38 -48.15
C ALA A 127 35.25 7.63 -47.96
N PRO A 128 35.27 6.62 -47.08
CA PRO A 128 35.84 5.36 -47.53
C PRO A 128 34.91 4.18 -47.22
N SER A 129 34.64 3.43 -48.29
CA SER A 129 34.30 2.02 -48.28
C SER A 129 35.40 1.19 -47.62
N LEU A 130 35.06 0.26 -46.74
CA LEU A 130 35.83 -0.98 -46.54
C LEU A 130 35.02 -2.03 -45.75
N GLN A 131 34.78 -3.14 -46.45
CA GLN A 131 34.85 -4.54 -46.02
C GLN A 131 33.84 -5.14 -45.02
N SER A 132 33.23 -6.21 -45.53
CA SER A 132 32.47 -7.26 -44.88
C SER A 132 33.23 -7.95 -43.75
N LEU A 133 32.59 -8.10 -42.59
CA LEU A 133 32.93 -9.10 -41.58
C LEU A 133 31.67 -9.87 -41.21
N GLY A 134 31.78 -11.20 -41.25
CA GLY A 134 30.70 -12.17 -41.04
C GLY A 134 30.18 -12.23 -39.60
N PRO A 135 29.14 -13.05 -39.35
CA PRO A 135 28.43 -13.08 -38.07
C PRO A 135 29.27 -13.77 -36.97
N PRO A 136 29.30 -13.22 -35.74
CA PRO A 136 29.96 -13.87 -34.62
C PRO A 136 29.06 -14.94 -33.97
N THR A 137 29.61 -16.14 -33.81
CA THR A 137 29.17 -17.19 -32.90
C THR A 137 29.15 -16.71 -31.44
N PRO A 138 28.13 -17.03 -30.63
CA PRO A 138 28.11 -16.68 -29.22
C PRO A 138 28.75 -17.79 -28.36
N THR A 139 29.95 -17.53 -27.83
CA THR A 139 30.53 -18.26 -26.70
C THR A 139 30.05 -17.64 -25.38
N LYS A 140 29.37 -18.45 -24.56
CA LYS A 140 28.98 -18.12 -23.18
C LYS A 140 30.18 -18.23 -22.23
N PRO A 141 30.19 -17.44 -21.14
CA PRO A 141 30.67 -17.92 -19.86
C PRO A 141 29.54 -17.90 -18.81
N HIS A 142 29.44 -19.01 -18.08
CA HIS A 142 28.64 -19.16 -16.87
C HIS A 142 29.21 -18.31 -15.72
N PRO A 143 28.34 -17.84 -14.82
CA PRO A 143 28.62 -17.95 -13.39
C PRO A 143 27.51 -18.69 -12.64
N LEU A 144 27.98 -19.37 -11.60
CA LEU A 144 27.29 -20.31 -10.71
C LEU A 144 26.06 -19.70 -10.02
N MET A 145 24.94 -20.42 -10.07
CA MET A 145 23.77 -20.21 -9.22
C MET A 145 23.47 -21.48 -8.43
N PHE A 146 23.09 -21.27 -7.17
CA PHE A 146 22.72 -22.25 -6.16
C PHE A 146 21.61 -23.20 -6.64
N ASN A 147 21.82 -24.51 -6.42
CA ASN A 147 20.88 -25.57 -6.72
C ASN A 147 19.72 -25.59 -5.71
N TYR A 148 18.51 -25.33 -6.18
CA TYR A 148 17.31 -26.00 -5.67
C TYR A 148 16.90 -27.07 -6.69
N SER A 149 17.09 -28.32 -6.33
CA SER A 149 16.74 -29.48 -7.17
C SER A 149 15.24 -29.75 -7.13
N LEU A 150 14.55 -29.43 -8.22
CA LEU A 150 13.30 -30.08 -8.62
C LEU A 150 13.55 -30.74 -9.98
N SER A 151 13.52 -32.07 -9.98
CA SER A 151 13.74 -32.91 -11.16
C SER A 151 12.73 -32.59 -12.25
N THR A 152 13.21 -32.06 -13.38
CA THR A 152 12.45 -31.91 -14.61
C THR A 152 13.06 -32.80 -15.68
N THR A 153 12.33 -33.83 -16.08
CA THR A 153 12.56 -34.60 -17.30
C THR A 153 12.36 -33.68 -18.51
N SER A 154 13.37 -33.56 -19.37
CA SER A 154 13.31 -32.79 -20.62
C SER A 154 12.41 -33.49 -21.64
N GLY A 155 11.19 -33.01 -21.80
CA GLY A 155 10.28 -33.38 -22.88
C GLY A 155 10.05 -32.17 -23.80
N SER A 156 10.24 -32.39 -25.10
CA SER A 156 9.98 -31.47 -26.21
C SER A 156 8.67 -30.68 -26.04
N GLY A 157 8.73 -29.37 -26.29
CA GLY A 157 7.62 -28.45 -26.13
C GLY A 157 6.45 -28.72 -27.08
N THR A 158 5.45 -29.43 -26.58
CA THR A 158 4.08 -29.43 -27.13
C THR A 158 3.29 -28.33 -26.45
N THR A 159 2.80 -27.35 -27.21
CA THR A 159 1.92 -26.30 -26.71
C THR A 159 0.61 -26.90 -26.19
N LEU A 160 0.12 -26.45 -25.03
CA LEU A 160 -1.12 -26.91 -24.38
C LEU A 160 -2.38 -26.78 -25.27
N ARG A 161 -2.28 -26.06 -26.40
CA ARG A 161 -3.31 -26.00 -27.44
C ARG A 161 -3.47 -27.32 -28.22
N ASP A 162 -2.41 -28.11 -28.36
CA ASP A 162 -2.42 -29.30 -29.22
C ASP A 162 -2.86 -30.58 -28.48
N LEU A 163 -2.80 -30.59 -27.15
CA LEU A 163 -3.25 -31.72 -26.32
C LEU A 163 -4.78 -31.79 -26.12
N VAL A 164 -5.55 -30.84 -26.64
CA VAL A 164 -7.03 -30.78 -26.47
C VAL A 164 -7.78 -31.42 -27.63
N VAL A 165 -7.11 -31.90 -28.69
CA VAL A 165 -7.76 -32.42 -29.91
C VAL A 165 -7.90 -33.97 -29.92
N GLY A 166 -7.41 -34.67 -28.90
CA GLY A 166 -7.61 -36.11 -28.74
C GLY A 166 -8.98 -36.45 -28.14
N GLY A 167 -9.90 -36.98 -28.96
CA GLY A 167 -11.30 -37.27 -28.63
C GLY A 167 -11.56 -38.29 -27.53
N SER A 168 -11.27 -37.94 -26.28
CA SER A 168 -11.92 -38.55 -25.12
C SER A 168 -13.28 -37.88 -24.95
N ALA A 169 -14.35 -38.68 -24.86
CA ALA A 169 -15.70 -38.19 -24.56
C ALA A 169 -15.70 -37.48 -23.20
N HIS A 170 -15.37 -36.19 -23.20
CA HIS A 170 -15.59 -35.33 -22.07
C HIS A 170 -17.10 -35.29 -21.85
N SER A 171 -17.54 -36.03 -20.82
CA SER A 171 -18.84 -35.80 -20.20
C SER A 171 -18.95 -34.29 -20.00
N SER A 172 -19.76 -33.64 -20.84
CA SER A 172 -20.03 -32.21 -20.76
C SER A 172 -20.52 -31.94 -19.36
N GLU A 173 -19.65 -31.46 -18.46
CA GLU A 173 -20.01 -31.12 -17.09
C GLU A 173 -21.14 -30.10 -17.19
N ARG A 174 -22.36 -30.56 -16.88
CA ARG A 174 -23.55 -29.74 -16.97
C ARG A 174 -23.39 -28.58 -16.01
N SER A 175 -23.34 -27.37 -16.56
CA SER A 175 -23.31 -26.14 -15.77
C SER A 175 -24.53 -26.07 -14.85
N LEU A 176 -24.29 -26.02 -13.54
CA LEU A 176 -25.35 -25.82 -12.55
C LEU A 176 -25.93 -24.41 -12.68
N THR A 177 -27.25 -24.33 -12.83
CA THR A 177 -28.01 -23.09 -12.73
C THR A 177 -27.97 -22.53 -11.30
N LYS A 178 -28.32 -21.26 -11.16
CA LYS A 178 -28.42 -20.56 -9.88
C LYS A 178 -29.32 -21.29 -8.87
N SER A 179 -30.52 -21.70 -9.28
CA SER A 179 -31.46 -22.45 -8.45
C SER A 179 -30.94 -23.85 -8.13
N GLU A 180 -30.31 -24.53 -9.10
CA GLU A 180 -29.67 -25.83 -8.84
C GLU A 180 -28.54 -25.71 -7.82
N ARG A 181 -27.68 -24.67 -7.87
CA ARG A 181 -26.63 -24.45 -6.85
C ARG A 181 -27.22 -24.21 -5.47
N HIS A 182 -28.27 -23.39 -5.39
CA HIS A 182 -28.98 -23.11 -4.15
C HIS A 182 -29.60 -24.40 -3.55
N ASN A 183 -30.32 -25.16 -4.36
CA ASN A 183 -31.03 -26.37 -3.94
C ASN A 183 -30.10 -27.55 -3.65
N SER A 184 -29.10 -27.79 -4.51
CA SER A 184 -28.09 -28.84 -4.32
C SER A 184 -27.09 -28.50 -3.22
N ARG A 185 -27.09 -27.24 -2.77
CA ARG A 185 -26.18 -26.70 -1.77
C ARG A 185 -24.69 -26.80 -2.18
N ARG A 186 -24.36 -26.93 -3.47
CA ARG A 186 -22.97 -27.05 -3.97
C ARG A 186 -22.29 -25.70 -4.19
N TYR A 187 -22.21 -24.89 -3.13
CA TYR A 187 -21.69 -23.52 -3.21
C TYR A 187 -20.19 -23.45 -3.58
N SER A 188 -19.39 -24.44 -3.16
CA SER A 188 -17.92 -24.46 -3.35
C SER A 188 -17.45 -25.13 -4.64
N ASP A 189 -18.37 -25.60 -5.49
CA ASP A 189 -18.02 -26.25 -6.75
C ASP A 189 -17.73 -25.22 -7.83
N VAL A 190 -16.50 -25.30 -8.37
CA VAL A 190 -16.01 -24.39 -9.39
C VAL A 190 -16.42 -24.91 -10.76
N ASP A 191 -17.15 -24.10 -11.51
CA ASP A 191 -17.35 -24.33 -12.92
C ASP A 191 -16.06 -23.94 -13.66
N LYS A 192 -15.28 -24.94 -14.08
CA LYS A 192 -13.95 -24.72 -14.70
C LYS A 192 -14.05 -23.84 -15.96
N SER A 193 -15.17 -23.87 -16.68
CA SER A 193 -15.38 -23.03 -17.86
C SER A 193 -15.49 -21.53 -17.52
N MET A 194 -15.84 -21.21 -16.28
CA MET A 194 -15.99 -19.84 -15.78
C MET A 194 -14.71 -19.28 -15.14
N VAL A 195 -13.68 -20.10 -14.94
CA VAL A 195 -12.46 -19.68 -14.25
C VAL A 195 -11.61 -18.82 -15.19
N ARG A 196 -11.61 -17.51 -14.93
CA ARG A 196 -10.80 -16.54 -15.68
C ARG A 196 -10.07 -15.59 -14.74
N GLY A 197 -8.81 -15.34 -15.04
CA GLY A 197 -7.94 -14.44 -14.29
C GLY A 197 -7.37 -13.35 -15.18
N ILE A 198 -6.93 -12.27 -14.56
CA ILE A 198 -6.21 -11.18 -15.21
C ILE A 198 -4.92 -10.93 -14.44
N SER A 199 -3.83 -10.55 -15.11
CA SER A 199 -2.65 -10.04 -14.40
C SER A 199 -3.01 -8.79 -13.60
N LEU A 200 -2.53 -8.71 -12.36
CA LEU A 200 -2.70 -7.52 -11.53
C LEU A 200 -2.15 -6.27 -12.23
N ARG A 201 -0.95 -6.35 -12.83
CA ARG A 201 -0.35 -5.24 -13.59
C ARG A 201 -1.21 -4.82 -14.78
N ARG A 202 -1.73 -5.78 -15.53
CA ARG A 202 -2.65 -5.49 -16.65
C ARG A 202 -3.93 -4.78 -16.20
N SER A 203 -4.44 -5.08 -15.01
CA SER A 203 -5.60 -4.37 -14.43
C SER A 203 -5.32 -2.88 -14.16
N LEU A 204 -4.04 -2.50 -14.03
CA LEU A 204 -3.58 -1.14 -13.79
C LEU A 204 -3.22 -0.38 -15.08
N GLY A 205 -3.32 -1.04 -16.24
CA GLY A 205 -3.16 -0.40 -17.54
C GLY A 205 -4.16 0.74 -17.76
N GLY A 206 -3.80 1.69 -18.63
CA GLY A 206 -4.64 2.86 -18.91
C GLY A 206 -4.89 3.72 -17.67
N LEU A 207 -3.86 3.89 -16.82
CA LEU A 207 -3.95 4.60 -15.53
C LEU A 207 -5.01 4.01 -14.60
N GLY A 208 -5.08 2.68 -14.55
CA GLY A 208 -6.03 1.93 -13.74
C GLY A 208 -7.49 2.20 -14.11
N ARG A 209 -7.79 2.39 -15.41
CA ARG A 209 -9.16 2.68 -15.90
C ARG A 209 -10.21 1.74 -15.30
N LEU A 210 -9.89 0.44 -15.19
CA LEU A 210 -10.73 -0.58 -14.57
C LEU A 210 -11.16 -0.21 -13.14
N TRP A 211 -10.25 0.37 -12.36
CA TRP A 211 -10.46 0.70 -10.96
C TRP A 211 -11.09 2.07 -10.74
N ARG A 212 -10.89 3.02 -11.66
CA ARG A 212 -11.34 4.43 -11.52
C ARG A 212 -12.85 4.59 -11.55
N PHE A 213 -13.53 3.75 -12.30
CA PHE A 213 -14.93 3.93 -12.66
C PHE A 213 -15.75 2.74 -12.19
N ASP A 214 -16.92 3.02 -11.63
CA ASP A 214 -17.88 1.98 -11.28
C ASP A 214 -18.34 1.25 -12.56
N PRO A 215 -18.26 -0.08 -12.63
CA PRO A 215 -18.63 -0.85 -13.82
C PRO A 215 -20.07 -0.60 -14.28
N SER A 216 -20.98 -0.24 -13.37
CA SER A 216 -22.36 0.09 -13.71
C SER A 216 -22.51 1.33 -14.61
N THR A 217 -21.51 2.21 -14.61
CA THR A 217 -21.49 3.43 -15.45
C THR A 217 -20.99 3.18 -16.88
N TRP A 218 -20.52 1.96 -17.18
CA TRP A 218 -19.92 1.63 -18.47
C TRP A 218 -20.96 1.17 -19.48
N GLN A 219 -20.71 1.54 -20.74
CA GLN A 219 -21.50 1.03 -21.86
C GLN A 219 -21.38 -0.51 -21.95
N PRO A 220 -22.44 -1.24 -22.35
CA PRO A 220 -22.41 -2.70 -22.45
C PRO A 220 -21.22 -3.23 -23.26
N GLN A 221 -20.86 -2.59 -24.37
CA GLN A 221 -19.70 -2.98 -25.18
C GLN A 221 -18.39 -2.92 -24.37
N GLN A 222 -18.16 -1.82 -23.65
CA GLN A 222 -16.96 -1.63 -22.83
C GLN A 222 -16.91 -2.63 -21.66
N ARG A 223 -18.07 -2.98 -21.10
CA ARG A 223 -18.18 -4.06 -20.09
C ARG A 223 -17.81 -5.43 -20.66
N GLY A 224 -18.17 -5.70 -21.92
CA GLY A 224 -17.73 -6.91 -22.62
C GLY A 224 -16.21 -6.94 -22.85
N GLU A 225 -15.60 -5.80 -23.18
CA GLU A 225 -14.14 -5.67 -23.33
C GLU A 225 -13.39 -6.00 -22.03
N LEU A 226 -13.93 -5.65 -20.86
CA LEU A 226 -13.33 -6.01 -19.57
C LEU A 226 -13.22 -7.53 -19.39
N TYR A 227 -14.24 -8.28 -19.80
CA TYR A 227 -14.19 -9.74 -19.78
C TYR A 227 -13.17 -10.32 -20.77
N ALA A 228 -13.00 -9.67 -21.92
CA ALA A 228 -11.99 -10.04 -22.90
C ALA A 228 -10.54 -9.77 -22.43
N MET A 229 -10.36 -8.89 -21.43
CA MET A 229 -9.04 -8.64 -20.83
C MET A 229 -8.56 -9.80 -19.94
N SER A 230 -9.47 -10.60 -19.36
CA SER A 230 -9.11 -11.80 -18.60
C SER A 230 -8.87 -12.98 -19.54
N SER A 231 -8.14 -13.98 -19.08
CA SER A 231 -7.88 -15.24 -19.78
C SER A 231 -8.34 -16.43 -18.94
N PRO A 232 -8.71 -17.57 -19.56
CA PRO A 232 -8.95 -18.81 -18.82
C PRO A 232 -7.78 -19.12 -17.88
N ALA A 233 -8.10 -19.51 -16.65
CA ALA A 233 -7.12 -19.80 -15.61
C ALA A 233 -7.49 -21.12 -14.91
N MET A 234 -6.50 -21.77 -14.29
CA MET A 234 -6.73 -22.99 -13.50
C MET A 234 -6.86 -22.68 -12.00
N PHE A 235 -6.21 -21.63 -11.54
CA PHE A 235 -6.20 -21.15 -10.15
C PHE A 235 -5.87 -19.65 -10.14
N PHE A 236 -6.01 -19.02 -8.97
CA PHE A 236 -5.64 -17.62 -8.77
C PHE A 236 -4.53 -17.50 -7.74
N ASN A 237 -3.51 -16.67 -8.03
CA ASN A 237 -2.55 -16.29 -7.00
C ASN A 237 -3.21 -15.38 -5.97
N ILE A 238 -4.08 -14.47 -6.42
CA ILE A 238 -4.72 -13.46 -5.58
C ILE A 238 -6.19 -13.33 -5.96
N PHE A 239 -7.09 -13.44 -4.99
CA PHE A 239 -8.46 -12.96 -5.10
C PHE A 239 -8.52 -11.55 -4.53
N ILE A 240 -8.88 -10.55 -5.35
CA ILE A 240 -8.93 -9.16 -4.88
C ILE A 240 -10.35 -8.82 -4.46
N SER A 241 -10.59 -8.78 -3.15
CA SER A 241 -11.84 -8.28 -2.60
C SER A 241 -11.74 -6.79 -2.29
N HIS A 242 -12.79 -6.05 -2.63
CA HIS A 242 -12.84 -4.61 -2.49
C HIS A 242 -14.27 -4.07 -2.52
N THR A 243 -14.45 -2.80 -2.15
CA THR A 243 -15.73 -2.10 -2.29
C THR A 243 -15.66 -1.00 -3.37
N TRP A 244 -16.65 -0.94 -4.25
CA TRP A 244 -16.81 0.12 -5.25
C TRP A 244 -17.16 1.49 -4.65
N LEU A 245 -17.59 1.54 -3.38
CA LEU A 245 -17.84 2.79 -2.65
C LEU A 245 -16.56 3.61 -2.42
N THR A 246 -15.40 2.95 -2.41
CA THR A 246 -14.12 3.62 -2.19
C THR A 246 -13.57 4.15 -3.51
N PRO A 247 -13.18 5.44 -3.58
CA PRO A 247 -12.67 6.04 -4.81
C PRO A 247 -11.52 5.25 -5.43
N GLY A 248 -11.67 4.96 -6.73
CA GLY A 248 -10.72 4.13 -7.47
C GLY A 248 -9.28 4.61 -7.44
N ARG A 249 -9.04 5.92 -7.35
CA ARG A 249 -7.69 6.52 -7.30
C ARG A 249 -6.83 5.95 -6.17
N TRP A 250 -7.43 5.62 -5.02
CA TRP A 250 -6.71 5.07 -3.88
C TRP A 250 -6.35 3.60 -4.10
N LYS A 251 -7.24 2.83 -4.74
CA LYS A 251 -6.95 1.45 -5.17
C LYS A 251 -5.78 1.42 -6.15
N ILE A 252 -5.79 2.32 -7.12
CA ILE A 252 -4.74 2.41 -8.14
C ILE A 252 -3.41 2.77 -7.52
N LEU A 253 -3.38 3.79 -6.66
CA LEU A 253 -2.15 4.19 -5.97
C LEU A 253 -1.58 3.04 -5.12
N SER A 254 -2.44 2.37 -4.34
CA SER A 254 -2.07 1.21 -3.52
C SER A 254 -1.52 0.07 -4.36
N LEU A 255 -2.24 -0.33 -5.40
CA LEU A 255 -1.83 -1.42 -6.28
C LEU A 255 -0.58 -1.08 -7.11
N TRP A 256 -0.44 0.16 -7.59
CA TRP A 256 0.75 0.62 -8.31
C TRP A 256 1.99 0.55 -7.45
N LEU A 257 1.92 0.98 -6.20
CA LEU A 257 3.09 0.91 -5.32
C LEU A 257 3.42 -0.56 -4.98
N GLN A 258 2.40 -1.38 -4.72
CA GLN A 258 2.58 -2.82 -4.45
C GLN A 258 3.26 -3.57 -5.59
N CYS A 259 2.91 -3.27 -6.86
CA CYS A 259 3.55 -3.92 -8.02
C CYS A 259 4.79 -3.17 -8.53
N GLY A 260 4.91 -1.88 -8.25
CA GLY A 260 5.84 -0.98 -8.90
C GLY A 260 7.13 -0.69 -8.14
N TRP A 261 7.18 -0.93 -6.83
CA TRP A 261 8.37 -0.66 -6.03
C TRP A 261 9.66 -1.34 -6.56
N PRO A 262 9.66 -2.59 -7.09
CA PRO A 262 10.90 -3.20 -7.57
C PRO A 262 11.44 -2.46 -8.80
N PHE A 263 10.54 -2.06 -9.70
CA PHE A 263 10.88 -1.29 -10.90
C PHE A 263 11.33 0.12 -10.53
N ALA A 264 10.70 0.74 -9.53
CA ALA A 264 11.10 2.03 -8.99
C ALA A 264 12.56 2.01 -8.50
N LEU A 265 12.92 1.02 -7.67
CA LEU A 265 14.28 0.85 -7.16
C LEU A 265 15.29 0.50 -8.25
N ALA A 266 14.92 -0.36 -9.20
CA ALA A 266 15.80 -0.72 -10.31
C ALA A 266 16.11 0.49 -11.20
N PHE A 267 15.09 1.24 -11.61
CA PHE A 267 15.27 2.45 -12.41
C PHE A 267 15.99 3.55 -11.63
N TRP A 268 15.66 3.73 -10.35
CA TRP A 268 16.39 4.64 -9.46
C TRP A 268 17.89 4.31 -9.46
N CYS A 269 18.25 3.06 -9.21
CA CYS A 269 19.64 2.61 -9.18
C CYS A 269 20.35 2.87 -10.52
N MET A 270 19.69 2.55 -11.64
CA MET A 270 20.21 2.84 -12.98
C MET A 270 20.41 4.35 -13.23
N GLY A 271 19.44 5.18 -12.86
CA GLY A 271 19.47 6.63 -13.05
C GLY A 271 20.54 7.31 -12.21
N VAL A 272 20.66 6.93 -10.93
CA VAL A 272 21.70 7.40 -10.01
C VAL A 272 23.08 6.98 -10.49
N PHE A 273 23.27 5.71 -10.86
CA PHE A 273 24.55 5.21 -11.35
C PHE A 273 24.99 5.93 -12.64
N THR A 274 24.07 6.06 -13.60
CA THR A 274 24.37 6.71 -14.89
C THR A 274 24.73 8.18 -14.70
N SER A 275 23.95 8.93 -13.92
CA SER A 275 24.25 10.33 -13.63
C SER A 275 25.57 10.51 -12.87
N PHE A 276 25.84 9.65 -11.88
CA PHE A 276 27.12 9.65 -11.16
C PHE A 276 28.30 9.46 -12.10
N VAL A 277 28.26 8.45 -12.99
CA VAL A 277 29.34 8.16 -13.95
C VAL A 277 29.53 9.31 -14.95
N LEU A 278 28.43 9.87 -15.48
CA LEU A 278 28.50 10.97 -16.43
C LEU A 278 29.07 12.26 -15.82
N CYS A 279 28.73 12.57 -14.57
CA CYS A 279 29.33 13.68 -13.84
C CYS A 279 30.80 13.40 -13.48
N ALA A 280 31.13 12.17 -13.07
CA ALA A 280 32.51 11.77 -12.76
C ALA A 280 33.45 11.94 -13.97
N TRP A 281 32.97 11.63 -15.17
CA TRP A 281 33.67 11.80 -16.45
C TRP A 281 33.54 13.19 -17.08
N ASP A 282 33.01 14.19 -16.36
CA ASP A 282 32.86 15.57 -16.84
C ASP A 282 32.01 15.71 -18.11
N ILE A 283 31.15 14.73 -18.39
CA ILE A 283 30.18 14.80 -19.49
C ILE A 283 28.99 15.67 -19.09
N LEU A 284 28.52 15.51 -17.85
CA LEU A 284 27.53 16.39 -17.25
C LEU A 284 28.24 17.50 -16.44
N PRO A 285 27.90 18.78 -16.65
CA PRO A 285 28.53 19.88 -15.93
C PRO A 285 28.11 19.88 -14.46
N MET A 286 28.95 20.43 -13.58
CA MET A 286 28.65 20.61 -12.15
C MET A 286 28.54 22.11 -11.85
N PRO A 287 27.40 22.75 -12.17
CA PRO A 287 27.29 24.22 -12.19
C PRO A 287 27.13 24.86 -10.80
N LEU A 288 26.90 24.06 -9.75
CA LEU A 288 26.75 24.55 -8.39
C LEU A 288 28.09 24.54 -7.67
N SER A 289 28.18 25.30 -6.59
CA SER A 289 29.34 25.31 -5.70
C SER A 289 28.92 24.82 -4.32
N TYR A 290 29.76 24.02 -3.69
CA TYR A 290 29.57 23.50 -2.35
C TYR A 290 30.75 23.91 -1.48
N HIS A 291 30.49 24.62 -0.39
CA HIS A 291 31.51 24.89 0.61
C HIS A 291 31.57 23.72 1.59
N SER A 292 32.68 22.98 1.59
CA SER A 292 32.81 21.83 2.47
C SER A 292 33.04 22.28 3.91
N THR A 293 32.39 21.61 4.86
CA THR A 293 32.68 21.84 6.28
C THR A 293 34.06 21.33 6.68
N LEU A 294 34.68 20.47 5.87
CA LEU A 294 35.95 19.81 6.17
C LEU A 294 37.17 20.59 5.65
N SER A 295 36.94 21.48 4.69
CA SER A 295 37.98 22.26 4.04
C SER A 295 37.44 23.65 3.75
N SER A 296 38.25 24.69 3.97
CA SER A 296 37.90 26.06 3.59
C SER A 296 37.78 26.29 2.07
N GLU A 297 37.84 25.22 1.28
CA GLU A 297 37.74 25.25 -0.18
C GLU A 297 36.29 25.07 -0.65
N THR A 298 36.03 25.52 -1.86
CA THR A 298 34.76 25.34 -2.55
C THR A 298 34.93 24.27 -3.63
N TYR A 299 33.96 23.36 -3.71
CA TYR A 299 33.97 22.24 -4.64
C TYR A 299 32.84 22.38 -5.66
N PRO A 300 33.07 21.98 -6.93
CA PRO A 300 32.00 21.91 -7.91
C PRO A 300 30.98 20.84 -7.49
N MET A 301 29.70 21.15 -7.65
CA MET A 301 28.57 20.30 -7.28
C MET A 301 27.52 20.26 -8.39
N GLY A 302 26.90 19.10 -8.59
CA GLY A 302 25.78 18.93 -9.52
C GLY A 302 24.42 18.95 -8.80
N PHE A 303 23.37 18.76 -9.59
CA PHE A 303 22.02 18.41 -9.11
C PHE A 303 21.45 17.20 -9.87
N TRP A 304 22.30 16.55 -10.67
CA TRP A 304 21.91 15.55 -11.65
C TRP A 304 21.57 14.23 -11.00
N ILE A 305 22.26 13.82 -9.92
CA ILE A 305 22.00 12.55 -9.25
C ILE A 305 20.62 12.60 -8.60
N VAL A 306 20.30 13.68 -7.88
CA VAL A 306 18.96 13.85 -7.28
C VAL A 306 17.88 13.96 -8.36
N SER A 307 18.13 14.70 -9.45
CA SER A 307 17.16 14.86 -10.54
C SER A 307 16.88 13.56 -11.28
N CYS A 308 17.93 12.84 -11.69
CA CYS A 308 17.82 11.54 -12.32
C CYS A 308 17.21 10.50 -11.37
N SER A 309 17.50 10.57 -10.07
CA SER A 309 16.87 9.75 -9.04
C SER A 309 15.35 9.94 -8.97
N THR A 310 14.88 11.19 -8.89
CA THR A 310 13.44 11.50 -8.85
C THR A 310 12.74 11.01 -10.12
N LEU A 311 13.28 11.37 -11.29
CA LEU A 311 12.68 11.02 -12.58
C LEU A 311 12.66 9.49 -12.78
N SER A 312 13.77 8.81 -12.52
CA SER A 312 13.87 7.37 -12.74
C SER A 312 13.00 6.58 -11.77
N THR A 313 12.91 7.00 -10.50
CA THR A 313 11.97 6.39 -9.53
C THR A 313 10.52 6.48 -10.03
N PHE A 314 10.12 7.67 -10.50
CA PHE A 314 8.78 7.90 -11.04
C PHE A 314 8.52 7.09 -12.31
N PHE A 315 9.46 7.07 -13.26
CA PHE A 315 9.37 6.26 -14.47
C PHE A 315 9.30 4.77 -14.15
N GLY A 316 10.09 4.28 -13.19
CA GLY A 316 10.03 2.90 -12.72
C GLY A 316 8.62 2.54 -12.21
N LEU A 317 8.04 3.36 -11.33
CA LEU A 317 6.67 3.18 -10.85
C LEU A 317 5.63 3.20 -11.98
N MET A 318 5.71 4.19 -12.88
CA MET A 318 4.76 4.33 -13.99
C MET A 318 4.90 3.22 -15.04
N SER A 319 6.08 2.63 -15.19
CA SER A 319 6.32 1.54 -16.13
C SER A 319 5.75 0.20 -15.66
N ALA A 320 5.57 0.00 -14.34
CA ALA A 320 5.19 -1.27 -13.73
C ALA A 320 3.97 -1.98 -14.39
N PRO A 321 2.87 -1.28 -14.75
CA PRO A 321 1.72 -1.91 -15.40
C PRO A 321 1.98 -2.45 -16.82
N TYR A 322 3.05 -1.98 -17.47
CA TYR A 322 3.35 -2.28 -18.87
C TYR A 322 4.43 -3.36 -19.03
N TRP A 323 5.04 -3.80 -17.93
CA TRP A 323 6.00 -4.90 -17.97
C TRP A 323 5.30 -6.24 -18.22
N PRO A 324 5.87 -7.12 -19.06
CA PRO A 324 5.27 -8.42 -19.35
C PRO A 324 4.98 -9.25 -18.11
N ASP A 325 3.90 -10.03 -18.18
CA ASP A 325 3.44 -10.95 -17.12
C ASP A 325 4.52 -11.98 -16.76
N ARG A 326 5.46 -12.29 -17.66
CA ARG A 326 6.55 -13.25 -17.42
C ARG A 326 7.45 -12.91 -16.24
N CYS A 327 7.55 -11.63 -15.85
CA CYS A 327 8.41 -11.23 -14.73
C CYS A 327 7.82 -11.58 -13.36
N CYS A 328 6.49 -11.72 -13.24
CA CYS A 328 5.82 -12.04 -11.97
C CYS A 328 4.49 -12.74 -12.26
N ASN A 329 4.27 -13.93 -11.70
CA ASN A 329 2.98 -14.59 -11.79
C ASN A 329 1.99 -13.93 -10.82
N ASP A 330 1.25 -12.94 -11.32
CA ASP A 330 0.28 -12.15 -10.57
C ASP A 330 -1.16 -12.35 -11.07
N THR A 331 -1.46 -13.58 -11.52
CA THR A 331 -2.80 -13.94 -12.00
C THR A 331 -3.80 -13.77 -10.85
N CYS A 332 -4.70 -12.82 -11.01
CA CYS A 332 -5.68 -12.46 -9.99
C CYS A 332 -7.11 -12.58 -10.49
N PHE A 333 -8.02 -12.83 -9.55
CA PHE A 333 -9.45 -12.70 -9.75
C PHE A 333 -9.88 -11.29 -9.39
N ILE A 334 -10.51 -10.60 -10.35
CA ILE A 334 -11.14 -9.30 -10.16
C ILE A 334 -12.55 -9.42 -10.73
N ASP A 335 -13.57 -9.28 -9.89
CA ASP A 335 -14.99 -9.49 -10.22
C ASP A 335 -15.40 -8.94 -11.60
N VAL A 336 -15.10 -7.67 -11.88
CA VAL A 336 -15.51 -6.99 -13.11
C VAL A 336 -14.83 -7.54 -14.38
N ALA A 337 -13.60 -8.03 -14.28
CA ALA A 337 -12.86 -8.57 -15.42
C ALA A 337 -13.00 -10.09 -15.57
N SER A 338 -13.21 -10.80 -14.46
CA SER A 338 -13.28 -12.25 -14.41
C SER A 338 -14.70 -12.78 -14.62
N ILE A 339 -15.73 -12.01 -14.28
CA ILE A 339 -17.15 -12.36 -14.50
C ILE A 339 -17.67 -11.59 -15.71
N HIS A 340 -18.42 -12.27 -16.58
CA HIS A 340 -19.02 -11.65 -17.76
C HIS A 340 -20.08 -10.61 -17.35
N GLN A 341 -19.91 -9.35 -17.75
CA GLN A 341 -20.74 -8.22 -17.25
C GLN A 341 -21.95 -7.88 -18.15
N VAL A 342 -22.12 -8.57 -19.28
CA VAL A 342 -23.16 -8.29 -20.30
C VAL A 342 -24.16 -9.44 -20.44
N ASP A 343 -23.69 -10.65 -20.74
CA ASP A 343 -24.48 -11.89 -20.72
C ASP A 343 -24.91 -12.21 -19.28
N GLN A 344 -26.21 -12.06 -19.03
CA GLN A 344 -26.80 -12.27 -17.72
C GLN A 344 -26.63 -13.70 -17.20
N LYS A 345 -26.69 -14.72 -18.07
CA LYS A 345 -26.55 -16.11 -17.63
C LYS A 345 -25.12 -16.39 -17.16
N LEU A 346 -24.13 -15.91 -17.90
CA LEU A 346 -22.72 -16.02 -17.50
C LEU A 346 -22.40 -15.16 -16.27
N MET A 347 -22.99 -13.96 -16.18
CA MET A 347 -22.86 -13.10 -15.00
C MET A 347 -23.37 -13.81 -13.74
N GLU A 348 -24.59 -14.35 -13.78
CA GLU A 348 -25.19 -15.07 -12.66
C GLU A 348 -24.37 -16.32 -12.30
N ARG A 349 -23.94 -17.11 -13.30
CA ARG A 349 -23.05 -18.26 -13.07
C ARG A 349 -21.75 -17.87 -12.36
N GLY A 350 -21.17 -16.73 -12.73
CA GLY A 350 -19.96 -16.20 -12.09
C GLY A 350 -20.21 -15.72 -10.66
N VAL A 351 -21.23 -14.88 -10.45
CA VAL A 351 -21.56 -14.31 -9.13
C VAL A 351 -21.89 -15.40 -8.12
N TYR A 352 -22.75 -16.35 -8.48
CA TYR A 352 -23.10 -17.46 -7.58
C TYR A 352 -22.05 -18.59 -7.55
N GLY A 353 -20.96 -18.44 -8.33
CA GLY A 353 -19.78 -19.30 -8.32
C GLY A 353 -18.60 -18.73 -7.51
N ILE A 354 -18.74 -17.56 -6.87
CA ILE A 354 -17.64 -16.88 -6.15
C ILE A 354 -16.98 -17.76 -5.10
N ALA A 355 -17.74 -18.53 -4.32
CA ALA A 355 -17.16 -19.42 -3.31
C ALA A 355 -16.27 -20.52 -3.93
N GLY A 356 -16.57 -20.92 -5.17
CA GLY A 356 -15.68 -21.77 -5.95
C GLY A 356 -14.38 -21.06 -6.34
N PHE A 357 -14.46 -19.81 -6.82
CA PHE A 357 -13.27 -19.01 -7.14
C PHE A 357 -12.38 -18.76 -5.91
N LEU A 358 -12.99 -18.49 -4.76
CA LEU A 358 -12.28 -18.40 -3.48
C LEU A 358 -11.51 -19.69 -3.18
N ARG A 359 -12.14 -20.87 -3.33
CA ARG A 359 -11.50 -22.18 -3.11
C ARG A 359 -10.23 -22.41 -3.92
N ILE A 360 -10.16 -21.89 -5.14
CA ILE A 360 -8.98 -22.04 -6.02
C ILE A 360 -8.01 -20.84 -5.94
N SER A 361 -8.23 -19.93 -4.99
CA SER A 361 -7.35 -18.77 -4.75
C SER A 361 -6.35 -19.07 -3.63
N GLN A 362 -5.08 -18.73 -3.85
CA GLN A 362 -4.01 -18.92 -2.85
C GLN A 362 -4.03 -17.85 -1.74
N GLU A 363 -4.40 -16.62 -2.09
CA GLU A 363 -4.49 -15.47 -1.19
C GLU A 363 -5.81 -14.74 -1.41
N LEU A 364 -6.53 -14.40 -0.33
CA LEU A 364 -7.57 -13.38 -0.36
C LEU A 364 -6.95 -12.04 0.05
N ARG A 365 -6.82 -11.12 -0.91
CA ARG A 365 -6.31 -9.77 -0.67
C ARG A 365 -7.45 -8.78 -0.58
N ILE A 366 -7.55 -8.11 0.55
CA ILE A 366 -8.61 -7.16 0.84
C ILE A 366 -8.06 -5.74 0.72
N LEU A 367 -8.57 -5.00 -0.26
CA LEU A 367 -8.31 -3.57 -0.41
C LEU A 367 -9.21 -2.81 0.57
N PHE A 368 -8.68 -2.63 1.78
CA PHE A 368 -9.48 -2.18 2.91
C PHE A 368 -9.70 -0.66 2.93
N SER A 369 -10.92 -0.29 3.31
CA SER A 369 -11.42 1.07 3.54
C SER A 369 -12.68 1.02 4.42
N GLY A 370 -13.03 2.11 5.11
CA GLY A 370 -14.20 2.18 5.99
C GLY A 370 -15.49 1.50 5.48
N PRO A 371 -16.00 1.79 4.27
CA PRO A 371 -17.26 1.20 3.80
C PRO A 371 -17.15 -0.25 3.31
N TYR A 372 -16.07 -0.97 3.64
CA TYR A 372 -15.88 -2.34 3.21
C TYR A 372 -16.80 -3.30 3.99
N PHE A 373 -16.83 -3.19 5.33
CA PHE A 373 -17.62 -4.09 6.18
C PHE A 373 -19.11 -3.79 6.23
N SER A 374 -19.53 -2.62 5.72
CA SER A 374 -20.95 -2.31 5.55
C SER A 374 -21.61 -3.10 4.42
N ARG A 375 -20.86 -3.86 3.62
CA ARG A 375 -21.38 -4.62 2.47
C ARG A 375 -21.45 -6.13 2.73
N LEU A 376 -22.64 -6.71 2.51
CA LEU A 376 -22.90 -8.14 2.73
C LEU A 376 -21.98 -9.05 1.92
N TRP A 377 -21.75 -8.75 0.63
CA TRP A 377 -20.86 -9.54 -0.22
C TRP A 377 -19.41 -9.54 0.30
N CYS A 378 -18.89 -8.38 0.71
CA CYS A 378 -17.50 -8.24 1.18
C CYS A 378 -17.23 -9.07 2.45
N ILE A 379 -18.14 -9.05 3.43
CA ILE A 379 -17.99 -9.85 4.65
C ILE A 379 -18.22 -11.35 4.36
N PHE A 380 -19.16 -11.66 3.48
CA PHE A 380 -19.41 -13.04 3.04
C PHE A 380 -18.17 -13.63 2.35
N GLU A 381 -17.48 -12.89 1.48
CA GLU A 381 -16.26 -13.37 0.80
C GLU A 381 -15.16 -13.79 1.79
N ILE A 382 -14.98 -13.04 2.88
CA ILE A 382 -13.99 -13.35 3.91
C ILE A 382 -14.35 -14.65 4.62
N ALA A 383 -15.59 -14.75 5.09
CA ALA A 383 -16.09 -15.93 5.79
C ALA A 383 -16.12 -17.17 4.88
N ALA A 384 -16.58 -17.00 3.63
CA ALA A 384 -16.58 -18.03 2.60
C ALA A 384 -15.16 -18.53 2.35
N TYR A 385 -14.19 -17.62 2.17
CA TYR A 385 -12.79 -17.98 1.94
C TYR A 385 -12.23 -18.79 3.10
N LYS A 386 -12.47 -18.40 4.36
CA LYS A 386 -12.04 -19.20 5.52
C LYS A 386 -12.73 -20.55 5.59
N LYS A 387 -13.99 -20.65 5.19
CA LYS A 387 -14.70 -21.93 5.17
C LYS A 387 -14.15 -22.89 4.13
N VAL A 388 -13.84 -22.39 2.93
CA VAL A 388 -13.37 -23.23 1.81
C VAL A 388 -11.84 -23.37 1.75
N ASN A 389 -11.10 -22.48 2.40
CA ASN A 389 -9.64 -22.50 2.57
C ASN A 389 -9.24 -22.16 4.03
N PRO A 390 -9.36 -23.11 4.98
CA PRO A 390 -9.01 -22.86 6.38
C PRO A 390 -7.56 -22.38 6.58
N SER A 391 -6.62 -22.96 5.82
CA SER A 391 -5.20 -22.57 5.80
C SER A 391 -4.90 -21.42 4.83
N GLY A 392 -5.91 -20.89 4.14
CA GLY A 392 -5.76 -19.84 3.15
C GLY A 392 -5.25 -18.55 3.78
N LYS A 393 -4.32 -17.89 3.08
CA LYS A 393 -3.76 -16.60 3.49
C LYS A 393 -4.77 -15.49 3.23
N ILE A 394 -5.05 -14.67 4.24
CA ILE A 394 -5.79 -13.42 4.08
C ILE A 394 -4.83 -12.26 4.31
N THR A 395 -4.78 -11.30 3.39
CA THR A 395 -3.91 -10.13 3.47
C THR A 395 -4.74 -8.86 3.41
N PHE A 396 -4.66 -8.04 4.46
CA PHE A 396 -5.28 -6.72 4.50
C PHE A 396 -4.32 -5.68 3.95
N ARG A 397 -4.79 -4.89 2.99
CA ARG A 397 -4.06 -3.76 2.39
C ARG A 397 -4.89 -2.49 2.58
N PRO A 398 -4.64 -1.72 3.65
CA PRO A 398 -5.32 -0.44 3.85
C PRO A 398 -4.94 0.54 2.75
N LEU A 399 -5.93 1.04 2.00
CA LEU A 399 -5.70 1.83 0.79
C LEU A 399 -4.95 3.15 1.01
N LEU A 400 -5.00 3.71 2.23
CA LEU A 400 -4.30 4.95 2.57
C LEU A 400 -2.83 4.71 2.95
N PHE A 401 -2.40 3.47 3.17
CA PHE A 401 -1.04 3.17 3.59
C PHE A 401 -0.02 3.55 2.52
N GLU A 402 -0.22 3.10 1.29
CA GLU A 402 0.66 3.46 0.18
C GLU A 402 0.58 4.95 -0.18
N ALA A 403 -0.55 5.62 0.11
CA ALA A 403 -0.65 7.07 -0.04
C ALA A 403 0.28 7.82 0.93
N VAL A 404 0.39 7.34 2.17
CA VAL A 404 1.34 7.89 3.15
C VAL A 404 2.78 7.66 2.69
N VAL A 405 3.10 6.46 2.18
CA VAL A 405 4.46 6.14 1.67
C VAL A 405 4.83 7.07 0.52
N VAL A 406 3.93 7.27 -0.46
CA VAL A 406 4.14 8.22 -1.56
C VAL A 406 4.27 9.64 -1.02
N GLY A 407 3.45 10.02 -0.03
CA GLY A 407 3.58 11.30 0.66
C GLY A 407 4.98 11.50 1.23
N LEU A 408 5.48 10.56 2.04
CA LEU A 408 6.82 10.59 2.63
C LEU A 408 7.93 10.64 1.57
N LEU A 409 7.80 9.87 0.50
CA LEU A 409 8.74 9.87 -0.62
C LEU A 409 8.80 11.25 -1.32
N LEU A 410 7.64 11.84 -1.61
CA LEU A 410 7.56 13.17 -2.23
C LEU A 410 8.07 14.25 -1.30
N SER A 411 7.77 14.16 0.01
CA SER A 411 8.36 15.02 1.03
C SER A 411 9.88 14.95 0.94
N ALA A 412 10.46 13.74 1.00
CA ALA A 412 11.89 13.47 0.95
C ALA A 412 12.59 14.10 -0.26
N TYR A 413 12.02 13.95 -1.46
CA TYR A 413 12.54 14.64 -2.64
C TYR A 413 12.43 16.15 -2.53
N CYS A 414 11.28 16.69 -2.09
CA CYS A 414 11.08 18.12 -1.92
C CYS A 414 12.16 18.74 -1.02
N PHE A 415 12.46 18.08 0.11
CA PHE A 415 13.56 18.49 0.98
C PHE A 415 14.91 18.46 0.31
N CYS A 416 15.23 17.38 -0.43
CA CYS A 416 16.51 17.30 -1.13
C CYS A 416 16.69 18.46 -2.12
N TYR A 417 15.64 18.84 -2.87
CA TYR A 417 15.70 19.98 -3.79
C TYR A 417 15.84 21.31 -3.07
N ILE A 418 15.09 21.53 -1.98
CA ILE A 418 15.20 22.74 -1.18
C ILE A 418 16.60 22.85 -0.57
N TYR A 419 17.14 21.74 -0.07
CA TYR A 419 18.50 21.68 0.49
C TYR A 419 19.57 21.94 -0.57
N LEU A 420 19.45 21.37 -1.77
CA LEU A 420 20.36 21.66 -2.89
C LEU A 420 20.31 23.12 -3.33
N ALA A 421 19.10 23.66 -3.52
CA ALA A 421 18.92 25.06 -3.88
C ALA A 421 19.50 25.97 -2.79
N TRP A 422 19.34 25.57 -1.53
CA TRP A 422 19.92 26.26 -0.39
C TRP A 422 21.45 26.25 -0.42
N THR A 423 22.08 25.09 -0.55
CA THR A 423 23.54 24.97 -0.65
C THR A 423 24.10 25.79 -1.81
N ALA A 424 23.39 25.85 -2.93
CA ALA A 424 23.78 26.66 -4.08
C ALA A 424 23.74 28.17 -3.79
N ILE A 425 22.80 28.65 -2.95
CA ILE A 425 22.69 30.05 -2.55
C ILE A 425 23.72 30.41 -1.47
N ASP A 426 23.90 29.55 -0.47
CA ASP A 426 24.83 29.76 0.66
C ASP A 426 26.29 29.89 0.20
N ALA A 427 26.64 29.26 -0.92
CA ALA A 427 27.93 29.44 -1.58
C ALA A 427 28.25 30.90 -1.94
N PHE A 428 27.26 31.81 -1.92
CA PHE A 428 27.45 33.24 -2.16
C PHE A 428 27.64 34.08 -0.88
N GLU A 429 27.13 33.66 0.30
CA GLU A 429 27.21 34.44 1.57
C GLU A 429 27.26 33.55 2.85
N PRO A 430 28.44 33.13 3.33
CA PRO A 430 28.61 32.08 4.35
C PRO A 430 28.29 32.46 5.82
N GLU A 431 27.76 33.65 6.12
CA GLU A 431 27.72 34.17 7.51
C GLU A 431 26.48 33.81 8.36
N THR A 432 25.54 32.97 7.91
CA THR A 432 24.25 32.86 8.64
C THR A 432 23.80 31.42 8.98
N THR A 433 24.05 31.03 10.22
CA THR A 433 23.50 29.83 10.88
C THR A 433 21.97 29.77 10.95
N ALA A 434 21.29 30.91 10.76
CA ALA A 434 19.83 31.03 10.76
C ALA A 434 19.13 30.16 9.70
N TRP A 435 19.82 29.79 8.63
CA TRP A 435 19.17 29.19 7.47
C TRP A 435 19.09 27.67 7.45
N ALA A 436 19.96 26.98 8.19
CA ALA A 436 19.80 25.56 8.46
C ALA A 436 18.42 25.31 9.10
N TYR A 437 17.97 26.20 10.00
CA TYR A 437 16.64 26.15 10.60
C TYR A 437 15.51 26.36 9.59
N THR A 438 15.70 27.20 8.57
CA THR A 438 14.71 27.40 7.49
C THR A 438 14.59 26.17 6.59
N ALA A 439 15.69 25.50 6.27
CA ALA A 439 15.66 24.22 5.55
C ALA A 439 14.94 23.13 6.36
N PHE A 440 15.20 23.04 7.67
CA PHE A 440 14.45 22.15 8.57
C PHE A 440 12.97 22.52 8.68
N ALA A 441 12.62 23.81 8.72
CA ALA A 441 11.23 24.26 8.75
C ALA A 441 10.48 23.86 7.46
N SER A 442 11.15 23.87 6.31
CA SER A 442 10.56 23.45 5.04
C SER A 442 10.17 21.96 5.00
N TRP A 443 10.90 21.12 5.75
CA TRP A 443 10.57 19.69 5.93
C TRP A 443 9.34 19.47 6.81
N PHE A 444 9.08 20.41 7.73
CA PHE A 444 8.09 20.25 8.77
C PHE A 444 6.68 20.11 8.20
N VAL A 445 6.31 20.93 7.21
CA VAL A 445 4.97 20.92 6.60
C VAL A 445 4.64 19.58 5.94
N PRO A 446 5.42 19.07 4.97
CA PRO A 446 5.07 17.83 4.29
C PRO A 446 5.19 16.61 5.22
N LEU A 447 6.11 16.62 6.19
CA LEU A 447 6.17 15.60 7.24
C LEU A 447 4.94 15.66 8.17
N THR A 448 4.39 16.85 8.43
CA THR A 448 3.15 17.02 9.19
C THR A 448 1.96 16.39 8.51
N ILE A 449 1.81 16.65 7.21
CA ILE A 449 0.72 16.08 6.41
C ILE A 449 0.83 14.54 6.40
N ALA A 450 2.03 14.00 6.18
CA ALA A 450 2.26 12.56 6.15
C ALA A 450 1.99 11.90 7.52
N SER A 451 2.51 12.49 8.61
CA SER A 451 2.29 11.99 9.97
C SER A 451 0.82 12.02 10.37
N TYR A 452 0.11 13.11 10.04
CA TYR A 452 -1.33 13.20 10.25
C TYR A 452 -2.09 12.14 9.47
N GLY A 453 -1.77 11.95 8.18
CA GLY A 453 -2.36 10.91 7.35
C GLY A 453 -2.14 9.50 7.91
N LEU A 454 -0.95 9.23 8.45
CA LEU A 454 -0.62 7.97 9.08
C LEU A 454 -1.44 7.71 10.36
N ARG A 455 -1.61 8.73 11.21
CA ARG A 455 -2.48 8.63 12.38
C ARG A 455 -3.94 8.39 12.01
N MET A 456 -4.44 9.06 10.97
CA MET A 456 -5.79 8.84 10.44
C MET A 456 -5.98 7.42 9.91
N LEU A 457 -4.94 6.86 9.28
CA LEU A 457 -4.95 5.47 8.84
C LEU A 457 -5.00 4.50 10.02
N PHE A 458 -4.17 4.70 11.03
CA PHE A 458 -4.20 3.85 12.23
C PHE A 458 -5.52 3.96 12.99
N ARG A 459 -6.15 5.13 13.02
CA ARG A 459 -7.53 5.24 13.52
C ARG A 459 -8.51 4.39 12.74
N SER A 460 -8.40 4.43 11.41
CA SER A 460 -9.25 3.59 10.55
C SER A 460 -9.03 2.10 10.83
N LYS A 461 -7.80 1.68 11.18
CA LYS A 461 -7.50 0.32 11.65
C LYS A 461 -8.25 -0.02 12.95
N TYR A 462 -8.23 0.88 13.95
CA TYR A 462 -8.95 0.64 15.22
C TYR A 462 -10.47 0.68 15.06
N ASN A 463 -11.00 1.64 14.30
CA ASN A 463 -12.42 1.72 13.98
C ASN A 463 -12.91 0.45 13.29
N LEU A 464 -12.10 -0.14 12.40
CA LEU A 464 -12.42 -1.43 11.78
C LEU A 464 -12.57 -2.56 12.81
N LEU A 465 -11.69 -2.64 13.80
CA LEU A 465 -11.78 -3.68 14.82
C LEU A 465 -13.04 -3.48 15.69
N GLN A 466 -13.43 -2.23 15.90
CA GLN A 466 -14.68 -1.88 16.57
C GLN A 466 -15.91 -2.23 15.71
N GLU A 467 -15.90 -1.90 14.42
CA GLU A 467 -16.99 -2.26 13.49
C GLU A 467 -17.21 -3.78 13.42
N LEU A 468 -16.13 -4.57 13.50
CA LEU A 468 -16.23 -6.02 13.59
C LEU A 468 -16.83 -6.49 14.91
N GLU A 469 -16.48 -5.85 16.03
CA GLU A 469 -17.03 -6.16 17.36
C GLU A 469 -18.54 -5.86 17.45
N GLU A 470 -18.96 -4.75 16.85
CA GLU A 470 -20.36 -4.30 16.80
C GLU A 470 -21.12 -4.91 15.63
N PHE A 471 -20.48 -5.72 14.79
CA PHE A 471 -21.02 -6.24 13.54
C PHE A 471 -22.40 -6.90 13.73
N ASP A 472 -23.35 -6.58 12.87
CA ASP A 472 -24.66 -7.24 12.83
C ASP A 472 -25.05 -7.57 11.39
N LEU A 473 -25.35 -8.84 11.13
CA LEU A 473 -25.68 -9.35 9.80
C LEU A 473 -26.97 -8.74 9.24
N ASP A 474 -27.93 -8.35 10.06
CA ASP A 474 -29.16 -7.75 9.53
C ASP A 474 -28.95 -6.27 9.14
N SER A 475 -27.94 -5.60 9.74
CA SER A 475 -27.58 -4.21 9.46
C SER A 475 -26.77 -3.99 8.17
N VAL A 476 -26.12 -5.03 7.62
CA VAL A 476 -25.26 -4.85 6.44
C VAL A 476 -26.07 -4.56 5.17
N GLN A 477 -25.49 -3.77 4.28
CA GLN A 477 -26.11 -3.34 3.03
C GLN A 477 -25.97 -4.41 1.95
N CYS A 478 -27.06 -4.66 1.22
CA CYS A 478 -27.10 -5.48 0.03
C CYS A 478 -27.97 -4.82 -1.02
N SER A 479 -27.48 -4.66 -2.24
CA SER A 479 -28.19 -3.93 -3.31
C SER A 479 -29.39 -4.70 -3.87
N LYS A 480 -29.41 -6.03 -3.77
CA LYS A 480 -30.47 -6.90 -4.29
C LYS A 480 -30.97 -7.83 -3.20
N GLN A 481 -32.28 -7.88 -3.01
CA GLN A 481 -32.89 -8.75 -2.00
C GLN A 481 -32.57 -10.22 -2.25
N PHE A 482 -32.66 -10.67 -3.50
CA PHE A 482 -32.30 -12.04 -3.85
C PHE A 482 -30.87 -12.39 -3.40
N ASP A 483 -29.89 -11.51 -3.61
CA ASP A 483 -28.51 -11.77 -3.21
C ASP A 483 -28.38 -11.88 -1.68
N ARG A 484 -29.16 -11.08 -0.94
CA ARG A 484 -29.26 -11.20 0.52
C ARG A 484 -29.79 -12.58 0.92
N ASP A 485 -30.89 -13.03 0.32
CA ASP A 485 -31.51 -14.32 0.64
C ASP A 485 -30.59 -15.50 0.30
N PHE A 486 -29.91 -15.43 -0.85
CA PHE A 486 -28.90 -16.40 -1.27
C PHE A 486 -27.74 -16.48 -0.28
N ILE A 487 -27.15 -15.33 0.07
CA ILE A 487 -26.02 -15.27 1.01
C ILE A 487 -26.45 -15.73 2.39
N HIS A 488 -27.61 -15.31 2.88
CA HIS A 488 -28.15 -15.76 4.17
C HIS A 488 -28.34 -17.28 4.21
N SER A 489 -28.82 -17.87 3.11
CA SER A 489 -28.97 -19.33 3.01
C SER A 489 -27.62 -20.06 3.01
N ALA A 490 -26.61 -19.51 2.32
CA ALA A 490 -25.26 -20.03 2.36
C ALA A 490 -24.62 -19.91 3.77
N ILE A 491 -24.85 -18.77 4.44
CA ILE A 491 -24.42 -18.52 5.82
C ILE A 491 -25.02 -19.56 6.77
N VAL A 492 -26.35 -19.71 6.77
CA VAL A 492 -27.06 -20.70 7.61
C VAL A 492 -26.53 -22.11 7.33
N LYS A 493 -26.25 -22.45 6.07
CA LYS A 493 -25.66 -23.75 5.74
C LYS A 493 -24.25 -23.93 6.34
N TRP A 494 -23.37 -22.95 6.21
CA TRP A 494 -21.96 -23.10 6.61
C TRP A 494 -21.70 -22.91 8.10
N TYR A 495 -22.53 -22.09 8.76
CA TYR A 495 -22.36 -21.69 10.16
C TYR A 495 -23.51 -22.19 11.06
N GLY A 496 -24.53 -22.86 10.50
CA GLY A 496 -25.68 -23.39 11.23
C GLY A 496 -26.79 -22.36 11.45
N SER A 497 -26.44 -21.09 11.74
CA SER A 497 -27.41 -20.01 11.89
C SER A 497 -26.79 -18.64 11.56
N LYS A 498 -27.66 -17.64 11.34
CA LYS A 498 -27.24 -16.23 11.20
C LYS A 498 -26.51 -15.73 12.45
N GLN A 499 -26.99 -16.11 13.64
CA GLN A 499 -26.39 -15.71 14.91
C GLN A 499 -24.99 -16.32 15.09
N ALA A 500 -24.81 -17.59 14.75
CA ALA A 500 -23.50 -18.24 14.79
C ALA A 500 -22.50 -17.57 13.84
N PHE A 501 -22.96 -17.12 12.67
CA PHE A 501 -22.15 -16.31 11.76
C PHE A 501 -21.80 -14.94 12.35
N THR A 502 -22.76 -14.21 12.90
CA THR A 502 -22.50 -12.93 13.57
C THR A 502 -21.49 -13.10 14.71
N SER A 503 -21.64 -14.13 15.54
CA SER A 503 -20.68 -14.48 16.58
C SER A 503 -19.29 -14.81 16.00
N TYR A 504 -19.23 -15.58 14.91
CA TYR A 504 -17.96 -15.85 14.23
C TYR A 504 -17.30 -14.55 13.75
N VAL A 505 -18.05 -13.62 13.13
CA VAL A 505 -17.49 -12.34 12.66
C VAL A 505 -16.99 -11.48 13.83
N ARG A 506 -17.79 -11.36 14.90
CA ARG A 506 -17.46 -10.54 16.07
C ARG A 506 -16.23 -11.00 16.84
N TYR A 507 -16.05 -12.31 16.94
CA TYR A 507 -15.01 -12.88 17.80
C TYR A 507 -13.93 -13.56 16.97
N GLY A 508 -14.26 -14.65 16.28
CA GLY A 508 -13.28 -15.45 15.55
C GLY A 508 -12.58 -14.68 14.44
N LEU A 509 -13.36 -14.06 13.55
CA LEU A 509 -12.80 -13.28 12.45
C LEU A 509 -12.07 -12.04 13.00
N LYS A 510 -12.67 -11.29 13.93
CA LYS A 510 -12.01 -10.13 14.57
C LYS A 510 -10.63 -10.50 15.14
N GLU A 511 -10.49 -11.62 15.84
CA GLU A 511 -9.21 -12.06 16.42
C GLU A 511 -8.17 -12.38 15.33
N GLU A 512 -8.57 -13.15 14.31
CA GLU A 512 -7.71 -13.45 13.16
C GLU A 512 -7.27 -12.17 12.44
N LEU A 513 -8.21 -11.24 12.23
CA LEU A 513 -7.94 -9.97 11.56
C LEU A 513 -7.07 -9.04 12.41
N ALA A 514 -7.33 -8.93 13.71
CA ALA A 514 -6.50 -8.19 14.63
C ALA A 514 -5.05 -8.68 14.56
N SER A 515 -4.83 -9.99 14.61
CA SER A 515 -3.48 -10.56 14.51
C SER A 515 -2.79 -10.16 13.19
N THR A 516 -3.52 -10.16 12.07
CA THR A 516 -2.99 -9.81 10.76
C THR A 516 -2.76 -8.30 10.60
N LEU A 517 -3.67 -7.48 11.10
CA LEU A 517 -3.62 -6.01 11.02
C LEU A 517 -2.57 -5.41 11.93
N PHE A 518 -2.37 -5.97 13.13
CA PHE A 518 -1.29 -5.57 14.03
C PHE A 518 0.06 -6.13 13.57
N ALA A 519 0.07 -7.23 12.82
CA ALA A 519 1.27 -7.73 12.15
C ALA A 519 1.61 -6.99 10.84
N ALA A 520 0.71 -6.13 10.32
CA ALA A 520 0.93 -5.37 9.10
C ALA A 520 1.98 -4.27 9.33
N LYS A 521 3.25 -4.65 9.23
CA LYS A 521 4.41 -3.77 9.31
C LYS A 521 4.65 -3.06 7.99
N LEU A 522 5.37 -1.93 8.04
CA LEU A 522 5.88 -1.30 6.83
C LEU A 522 6.88 -2.27 6.16
N PRO A 523 6.62 -2.69 4.91
CA PRO A 523 7.57 -3.54 4.18
C PRO A 523 8.93 -2.83 4.07
N TYR A 524 10.03 -3.56 4.24
CA TYR A 524 11.39 -2.99 4.18
C TYR A 524 11.69 -2.37 2.82
N GLU A 525 11.03 -2.86 1.80
CA GLU A 525 11.08 -2.36 0.43
C GLU A 525 10.56 -0.92 0.35
N TYR A 526 9.54 -0.58 1.13
CA TYR A 526 9.01 0.78 1.20
C TYR A 526 9.93 1.69 2.01
N LEU A 527 10.58 1.19 3.07
CA LEU A 527 11.62 1.93 3.78
C LEU A 527 12.79 2.28 2.85
N LEU A 528 13.26 1.30 2.07
CA LEU A 528 14.32 1.52 1.10
C LEU A 528 13.90 2.54 0.03
N LEU A 529 12.66 2.46 -0.46
CA LEU A 529 12.12 3.44 -1.40
C LEU A 529 12.09 4.85 -0.79
N ILE A 530 11.62 5.02 0.45
CA ILE A 530 11.62 6.30 1.17
C ILE A 530 13.04 6.84 1.39
N ALA A 531 14.04 5.98 1.56
CA ALA A 531 15.44 6.38 1.73
C ALA A 531 16.13 6.82 0.42
N THR A 532 15.58 6.48 -0.75
CA THR A 532 16.20 6.81 -2.05
C THR A 532 16.56 8.29 -2.25
N PRO A 533 15.74 9.29 -1.84
CA PRO A 533 16.07 10.69 -2.04
C PRO A 533 17.30 11.10 -1.22
N THR A 534 17.33 10.71 0.06
CA THR A 534 18.44 11.00 0.97
C THR A 534 19.73 10.35 0.48
N ILE A 535 19.71 9.07 0.08
CA ILE A 535 20.89 8.39 -0.47
C ILE A 535 21.40 9.12 -1.72
N SER A 536 20.49 9.54 -2.61
CA SER A 536 20.84 10.27 -3.83
C SER A 536 21.50 11.62 -3.54
N LEU A 537 20.98 12.33 -2.53
CA LEU A 537 21.56 13.58 -2.06
C LEU A 537 22.97 13.37 -1.49
N CYS A 538 23.16 12.35 -0.64
CA CYS A 538 24.48 12.02 -0.09
C CYS A 538 25.48 11.62 -1.18
N LEU A 539 25.04 10.92 -2.23
CA LEU A 539 25.90 10.60 -3.38
C LEU A 539 26.32 11.82 -4.20
N GLU A 540 25.46 12.85 -4.29
CA GLU A 540 25.81 14.14 -4.91
C GLU A 540 26.95 14.83 -4.15
N PHE A 541 26.88 14.88 -2.82
CA PHE A 541 27.95 15.43 -1.97
C PHE A 541 29.23 14.59 -1.98
N LEU A 542 29.11 13.27 -2.01
CA LEU A 542 30.26 12.38 -2.15
C LEU A 542 31.00 12.66 -3.45
N LEU A 543 30.26 12.79 -4.57
CA LEU A 543 30.85 13.09 -5.87
C LEU A 543 31.50 14.47 -5.90
N ALA A 544 30.85 15.50 -5.35
CA ALA A 544 31.42 16.84 -5.24
C ALA A 544 32.73 16.82 -4.45
N SER A 545 32.76 16.11 -3.31
CA SER A 545 33.97 15.93 -2.48
C SER A 545 35.09 15.20 -3.24
N TRP A 546 34.74 14.14 -3.98
CA TRP A 546 35.70 13.41 -4.79
C TRP A 546 36.31 14.30 -5.89
N LYS A 547 35.48 15.06 -6.61
CA LYS A 547 35.93 16.00 -7.65
C LYS A 547 36.73 17.16 -7.07
N GLY A 548 36.47 17.52 -5.81
CA GLY A 548 37.25 18.47 -5.02
C GLY A 548 38.64 17.98 -4.59
N GLY A 549 38.98 16.71 -4.84
CA GLY A 549 40.28 16.15 -4.44
C GLY A 549 40.38 15.78 -2.96
N VAL A 550 39.24 15.62 -2.27
CA VAL A 550 39.22 15.16 -0.88
C VAL A 550 39.90 13.79 -0.77
N PRO A 551 40.77 13.55 0.24
CA PRO A 551 41.49 12.28 0.37
C PRO A 551 40.56 11.06 0.47
N LEU A 552 40.99 9.93 -0.10
CA LEU A 552 40.19 8.69 -0.17
C LEU A 552 39.67 8.22 1.20
N GLU A 553 40.48 8.37 2.25
CA GLU A 553 40.08 8.01 3.62
C GLU A 553 38.82 8.76 4.08
N HIS A 554 38.74 10.04 3.78
CA HIS A 554 37.58 10.88 4.11
C HIS A 554 36.37 10.50 3.26
N LEU A 555 36.55 10.15 1.98
CA LEU A 555 35.46 9.67 1.12
C LEU A 555 34.90 8.32 1.61
N VAL A 556 35.76 7.43 2.08
CA VAL A 556 35.36 6.15 2.69
C VAL A 556 34.61 6.40 4.00
N SER A 557 35.15 7.24 4.89
CA SER A 557 34.49 7.65 6.13
C SER A 557 33.10 8.24 5.85
N TYR A 558 32.99 9.14 4.87
CA TYR A 558 31.72 9.77 4.46
C TYR A 558 30.71 8.73 3.98
N SER A 559 31.16 7.77 3.15
CA SER A 559 30.30 6.71 2.64
C SER A 559 29.76 5.82 3.76
N VAL A 560 30.58 5.49 4.75
CA VAL A 560 30.17 4.67 5.90
C VAL A 560 29.24 5.45 6.83
N VAL A 561 29.59 6.67 7.20
CA VAL A 561 28.81 7.50 8.15
C VAL A 561 27.52 8.03 7.53
N VAL A 562 27.63 8.72 6.41
CA VAL A 562 26.53 9.55 5.90
C VAL A 562 25.61 8.73 5.01
N ILE A 563 26.17 7.92 4.11
CA ILE A 563 25.35 7.12 3.18
C ILE A 563 24.77 5.90 3.90
N LEU A 564 25.61 5.05 4.48
CA LEU A 564 25.15 3.80 5.10
C LEU A 564 24.53 4.02 6.48
N ALA A 565 25.27 4.59 7.44
CA ALA A 565 24.78 4.68 8.82
C ALA A 565 23.60 5.65 8.94
N LEU A 566 23.77 6.91 8.53
CA LEU A 566 22.72 7.93 8.59
C LEU A 566 21.64 7.67 7.53
N GLY A 567 22.00 7.62 6.25
CA GLY A 567 21.07 7.57 5.12
C GLY A 567 20.23 6.30 5.04
N VAL A 568 20.77 5.13 5.40
CA VAL A 568 20.02 3.87 5.40
C VAL A 568 19.47 3.55 6.78
N PHE A 569 20.33 3.34 7.78
CA PHE A 569 19.89 2.77 9.06
C PHE A 569 19.19 3.79 9.96
N TRP A 570 19.77 4.98 10.15
CA TRP A 570 19.21 5.99 11.06
C TRP A 570 17.91 6.58 10.53
N ILE A 571 17.84 6.93 9.24
CA ILE A 571 16.60 7.40 8.62
C ILE A 571 15.51 6.32 8.66
N ALA A 572 15.85 5.05 8.39
CA ALA A 572 14.88 3.97 8.55
C ALA A 572 14.40 3.87 10.02
N ALA A 573 15.29 3.98 10.99
CA ALA A 573 14.91 4.02 12.42
C ALA A 573 13.97 5.19 12.73
N ALA A 574 14.24 6.39 12.20
CA ALA A 574 13.41 7.57 12.39
C ALA A 574 12.00 7.40 11.78
N VAL A 575 11.90 6.86 10.57
CA VAL A 575 10.62 6.56 9.92
C VAL A 575 9.83 5.52 10.72
N MET A 576 10.50 4.46 11.21
CA MET A 576 9.87 3.45 12.04
C MET A 576 9.40 3.99 13.39
N LEU A 577 10.19 4.87 14.01
CA LEU A 577 9.80 5.57 15.23
C LEU A 577 8.56 6.44 15.01
N MET A 578 8.52 7.19 13.91
CA MET A 578 7.36 7.99 13.52
C MET A 578 6.11 7.11 13.36
N ILE A 579 6.23 5.97 12.66
CA ILE A 579 5.12 5.03 12.46
C ILE A 579 4.63 4.47 13.79
N TYR A 580 5.55 4.04 14.65
CA TYR A 580 5.25 3.55 15.99
C TYR A 580 4.49 4.59 16.81
N LEU A 581 4.98 5.84 16.87
CA LEU A 581 4.34 6.91 17.63
C LEU A 581 2.96 7.25 17.06
N CYS A 582 2.84 7.26 15.73
CA CYS A 582 1.56 7.50 15.07
C CYS A 582 0.52 6.42 15.41
N ASP A 583 0.92 5.15 15.46
CA ASP A 583 0.04 4.04 15.84
C ASP A 583 -0.35 4.11 17.32
N TYR A 584 0.65 4.27 18.20
CA TYR A 584 0.46 4.35 19.64
C TYR A 584 -0.53 5.46 20.05
N PHE A 585 -0.44 6.62 19.41
CA PHE A 585 -1.29 7.78 19.66
C PHE A 585 -2.53 7.86 18.75
N ALA A 586 -2.79 6.87 17.89
CA ALA A 586 -3.96 6.87 17.02
C ALA A 586 -5.29 6.80 17.79
N PRO A 587 -5.47 5.97 18.83
CA PRO A 587 -6.74 5.87 19.57
C PRO A 587 -7.16 7.16 20.28
N CYS A 588 -6.23 8.06 20.60
CA CYS A 588 -6.54 9.31 21.28
C CYS A 588 -7.28 10.28 20.33
N GLN A 589 -8.54 10.62 20.67
CA GLN A 589 -9.36 11.61 19.95
C GLN A 589 -9.60 12.83 20.86
N TRP A 590 -8.80 13.88 20.71
CA TRP A 590 -8.89 15.09 21.56
C TRP A 590 -9.17 16.38 20.76
N GLY A 591 -9.89 16.29 19.64
CA GLY A 591 -10.22 17.47 18.83
C GLY A 591 -8.97 18.26 18.41
N LEU A 592 -8.88 19.54 18.76
CA LEU A 592 -7.72 20.40 18.45
C LEU A 592 -6.39 19.88 18.99
N CYS A 593 -6.39 19.21 20.15
CA CYS A 593 -5.18 18.61 20.71
C CYS A 593 -4.59 17.52 19.81
N ASP A 594 -5.36 17.03 18.83
CA ASP A 594 -4.87 16.05 17.88
C ASP A 594 -3.79 16.59 16.94
N HIS A 595 -3.94 17.84 16.49
CA HIS A 595 -2.93 18.50 15.68
C HIS A 595 -1.69 18.79 16.51
N ILE A 596 -1.85 19.21 17.77
CA ILE A 596 -0.76 19.43 18.72
C ILE A 596 0.02 18.13 18.92
N LEU A 597 -0.66 17.00 19.12
CA LEU A 597 -0.01 15.70 19.29
C LEU A 597 0.77 15.28 18.04
N THR A 598 0.24 15.56 16.84
CA THR A 598 0.96 15.33 15.58
C THR A 598 2.24 16.17 15.50
N VAL A 599 2.16 17.46 15.86
CA VAL A 599 3.31 18.36 15.94
C VAL A 599 4.35 17.85 16.95
N ILE A 600 3.93 17.37 18.12
CA ILE A 600 4.83 16.79 19.13
C ILE A 600 5.58 15.57 18.55
N ILE A 601 4.87 14.65 17.89
CA ILE A 601 5.48 13.47 17.25
C ILE A 601 6.56 13.91 16.24
N ILE A 602 6.27 14.92 15.44
CA ILE A 602 7.20 15.42 14.43
C ILE A 602 8.41 16.10 15.07
N CYS A 603 8.20 16.89 16.12
CA CYS A 603 9.31 17.50 16.87
C CYS A 603 10.22 16.41 17.45
N LEU A 604 9.67 15.33 18.00
CA LEU A 604 10.44 14.20 18.51
C LEU A 604 11.23 13.48 17.40
N VAL A 605 10.58 13.17 16.28
CA VAL A 605 11.22 12.49 15.13
C VAL A 605 12.29 13.38 14.51
N THR A 606 12.01 14.67 14.34
CA THR A 606 12.97 15.64 13.80
C THR A 606 14.16 15.81 14.74
N GLY A 607 13.91 15.92 16.06
CA GLY A 607 14.98 15.94 17.06
C GLY A 607 15.85 14.69 17.03
N PHE A 608 15.25 13.51 16.81
CA PHE A 608 15.96 12.25 16.65
C PHE A 608 16.83 12.21 15.38
N VAL A 609 16.30 12.71 14.25
CA VAL A 609 17.08 12.84 13.01
C VAL A 609 18.24 13.83 13.21
N SER A 610 17.98 15.00 13.80
CA SER A 610 19.01 16.01 14.08
C SER A 610 20.11 15.49 14.99
N ALA A 611 19.76 14.74 16.06
CA ALA A 611 20.74 14.09 16.92
C ALA A 611 21.61 13.10 16.14
N GLY A 612 21.01 12.30 15.26
CA GLY A 612 21.74 11.42 14.35
C GLY A 612 22.72 12.17 13.47
N THR A 613 22.29 13.25 12.83
CA THR A 613 23.13 14.08 11.96
C THR A 613 24.31 14.70 12.73
N GLN A 614 24.09 15.18 13.96
CA GLN A 614 25.17 15.73 14.78
C GLN A 614 26.17 14.64 15.20
N LEU A 615 25.69 13.47 15.62
CA LEU A 615 26.55 12.33 15.94
C LEU A 615 27.34 11.84 14.72
N ALA A 616 26.74 11.88 13.53
CA ALA A 616 27.40 11.56 12.27
C ALA A 616 28.55 12.55 12.01
N ALA A 617 28.33 13.86 12.20
CA ALA A 617 29.37 14.87 12.06
C ALA A 617 30.53 14.62 13.03
N TYR A 618 30.24 14.37 14.31
CA TYR A 618 31.28 14.02 15.29
C TYR A 618 32.01 12.72 14.93
N ALA A 619 31.29 11.68 14.51
CA ALA A 619 31.89 10.40 14.14
C ALA A 619 32.83 10.52 12.95
N PHE A 620 32.51 11.41 12.02
CA PHE A 620 33.32 11.69 10.85
C PHE A 620 34.70 12.29 11.23
N ASP A 621 34.75 13.17 12.24
CA ASP A 621 35.99 13.80 12.72
C ASP A 621 36.99 12.78 13.33
N PHE A 622 36.51 11.60 13.74
CA PHE A 622 37.35 10.50 14.24
C PHE A 622 37.82 9.53 13.14
N GLY A 623 37.66 9.90 11.87
CA GLY A 623 38.09 9.09 10.72
C GLY A 623 37.30 7.79 10.57
N VAL A 624 37.94 6.77 9.98
CA VAL A 624 37.27 5.50 9.63
C VAL A 624 36.81 4.71 10.86
N GLU A 625 37.53 4.80 11.98
CA GLU A 625 37.16 4.09 13.23
C GLU A 625 35.87 4.66 13.83
N GLY A 626 35.78 5.98 13.94
CA GLY A 626 34.54 6.66 14.36
C GLY A 626 33.37 6.35 13.43
N ALA A 627 33.65 6.28 12.12
CA ALA A 627 32.66 5.91 11.12
C ALA A 627 32.06 4.53 11.35
N VAL A 628 32.90 3.52 11.57
CA VAL A 628 32.46 2.14 11.83
C VAL A 628 31.69 2.05 13.14
N LEU A 629 32.13 2.74 14.19
CA LEU A 629 31.43 2.77 15.48
C LEU A 629 30.02 3.36 15.33
N TYR A 630 29.87 4.47 14.62
CA TYR A 630 28.58 5.11 14.37
C TYR A 630 27.66 4.24 13.50
N LEU A 631 28.21 3.52 12.52
CA LEU A 631 27.46 2.52 11.75
C LEU A 631 26.91 1.42 12.67
N CYS A 632 27.74 0.83 13.52
CA CYS A 632 27.31 -0.18 14.48
C CYS A 632 26.20 0.36 15.41
N ALA A 633 26.36 1.57 15.94
CA ALA A 633 25.35 2.21 16.77
C ALA A 633 24.02 2.42 16.02
N SER A 634 24.08 2.86 14.76
CA SER A 634 22.91 3.08 13.90
C SER A 634 22.17 1.77 13.58
N VAL A 635 22.90 0.67 13.34
CA VAL A 635 22.32 -0.67 13.15
C VAL A 635 21.62 -1.14 14.42
N VAL A 636 22.25 -0.98 15.59
CA VAL A 636 21.64 -1.32 16.88
C VAL A 636 20.39 -0.50 17.15
N MET A 637 20.42 0.80 16.83
CA MET A 637 19.27 1.69 16.97
C MET A 637 18.11 1.27 16.07
N ALA A 638 18.37 1.00 14.78
CA ALA A 638 17.36 0.49 13.85
C ALA A 638 16.78 -0.85 14.32
N GLY A 639 17.61 -1.75 14.84
CA GLY A 639 17.17 -3.01 15.46
C GLY A 639 16.30 -2.80 16.69
N SER A 640 16.63 -1.81 17.52
CA SER A 640 15.90 -1.48 18.75
C SER A 640 14.52 -0.89 18.45
N VAL A 641 14.42 0.04 17.51
CA VAL A 641 13.13 0.60 17.07
C VAL A 641 12.24 -0.47 16.42
N LYS A 642 12.84 -1.34 15.59
CA LYS A 642 12.14 -2.50 15.03
C LYS A 642 11.65 -3.47 16.11
N TRP A 643 12.38 -3.64 17.20
CA TRP A 643 11.95 -4.44 18.33
C TRP A 643 10.78 -3.80 19.09
N LEU A 644 10.78 -2.46 19.27
CA LEU A 644 9.66 -1.72 19.86
C LEU A 644 8.37 -1.89 19.06
N GLU A 645 8.45 -1.80 17.73
CA GLU A 645 7.32 -2.07 16.83
C GLU A 645 6.76 -3.49 17.01
N GLY A 646 7.62 -4.47 17.34
CA GLY A 646 7.18 -5.84 17.63
C GLY A 646 6.35 -5.98 18.91
N LYS A 647 6.42 -5.03 19.85
CA LYS A 647 5.72 -5.11 21.14
C LYS A 647 4.32 -4.49 21.13
N THR A 648 4.07 -3.47 20.30
CA THR A 648 2.77 -2.77 20.24
C THR A 648 1.63 -3.62 19.72
N GLY A 649 1.91 -4.73 19.04
CA GLY A 649 0.90 -5.65 18.54
C GLY A 649 0.22 -6.52 19.60
N ARG A 650 0.66 -6.51 20.87
CA ARG A 650 -0.03 -7.25 21.93
C ARG A 650 -1.06 -6.35 22.60
N PRO A 651 -2.37 -6.63 22.50
CA PRO A 651 -3.35 -5.94 23.33
C PRO A 651 -2.94 -6.12 24.79
N SER A 652 -2.65 -5.02 25.46
CA SER A 652 -2.26 -4.99 26.87
C SER A 652 -3.44 -5.26 27.81
N THR A 653 -4.64 -5.50 27.27
CA THR A 653 -5.76 -6.03 28.03
C THR A 653 -5.46 -7.49 28.37
N PRO A 654 -5.18 -7.84 29.64
CA PRO A 654 -5.15 -9.24 30.03
C PRO A 654 -6.50 -9.83 29.63
N ALA A 655 -6.48 -10.84 28.77
CA ALA A 655 -7.68 -11.58 28.41
C ALA A 655 -8.38 -11.98 29.70
N ARG A 656 -9.53 -11.36 29.99
CA ARG A 656 -10.39 -11.82 31.08
C ARG A 656 -10.65 -13.30 30.83
N LYS A 657 -10.30 -14.15 31.78
CA LYS A 657 -10.48 -15.59 31.63
C LYS A 657 -11.97 -15.84 31.34
N PRO A 658 -12.31 -16.65 30.32
CA PRO A 658 -13.69 -16.92 29.94
C PRO A 658 -14.59 -17.47 31.07
N GLY A 659 -14.02 -17.89 32.21
CA GLY A 659 -14.74 -18.36 33.39
C GLY A 659 -15.27 -17.27 34.34
N GLU A 660 -14.93 -15.98 34.16
CA GLU A 660 -15.40 -14.90 35.05
C GLU A 660 -16.67 -14.17 34.56
N MET A 661 -17.25 -14.56 33.42
CA MET A 661 -18.51 -13.98 32.91
C MET A 661 -19.74 -14.91 33.04
N ALA A 662 -19.59 -16.02 33.76
CA ALA A 662 -20.70 -16.87 34.17
C ALA A 662 -20.85 -16.80 35.70
N GLY A 663 -21.38 -15.68 36.19
CA GLY A 663 -21.66 -15.42 37.60
C GLY A 663 -22.80 -14.43 37.73
#